data_AF-A0A0G0NLU6-F1
#
_entry.id   AF-A0A0G0NLU6-F1
#
_cell.length_a   1.000
_cell.length_b   1.000
_cell.length_c   1.000
_cell.angle_alpha   90.00
_cell.angle_beta   90.00
_cell.angle_gamma   90.00
#
_symmetry.space_group_name_H-M   'P 1'
#
loop_
_entity.id
_entity.type
_entity.pdbx_description
1 polymer ?
#
loop_
_entity_poly.entity_id
_entity_poly.type
_entity_poly.pdbx_seq_one_letter_code
_entity_poly.pdbx_strand_id
1 'polypeptide(L)'
;MNLKSKMFAGVVGIAMVMSMVAIPASAQTTAELTAMINSLLAQITQLQAQISGGASTGAGTTFTTDLTVGSTGAEVTALQQWLVSKGHLIMPAGVAYGYFGSLTRSALAAYQASVGITPAVGYFGPITRAKVNAMGGGTTGGTTGGTTGGTTGSTGITTPGVEGTISVTSNNSGIASTVYEGDEMVAILGFDVEAKTSDMAVQRIKLDLDEDVTASDTKFYNKIFKKLYVTVDGSVLTSIDLNSSTVVKDGANYFITLTGFNIIVPKNSKKQVVIKADVYSSIDSADYNTETYTISLPAAGSGVRAVDGAGIDQYAGDNTITRTPVISADLTDSATLTLSLNNSSPIKREIVASQGSADNELDDVTLLVFDVKAEKDDVTITDLNVGIWKTGSGAATASTSVSLFDGSTEIDSDTMAAADLQAVFSDIDVVVAKDTTKTFTVKADIRAANGTVANFVASTTAAMITDENSRGDAVTDSGSATGYQTGIRNAGAEVTLVSKTITTDGVPESDTANTFSTSSLSAVFNVKIKALGSSIDLGGVASGTPLFASSTTGFKVYRNGSYDSVVGGAATTTSFSIPSNCTTGSLTNSCTLAENAEVVVPVTFQIFGRITAGPTKVSAGLYAVGIEGVQWNTSASGAQTTTFMAGEIDWRTTEVAFP
;
A
#
# COMPACT_ATOMS: atom_id res chain seq x y z
N MET A 1 -33.43 43.74 23.18
CA MET A 1 -33.52 44.91 24.08
C MET A 1 -32.20 45.67 24.02
N ASN A 2 -32.23 46.81 23.31
CA ASN A 2 -31.37 48.00 23.40
C ASN A 2 -29.83 47.92 23.29
N LEU A 3 -29.36 48.27 22.08
CA LEU A 3 -28.19 49.12 21.83
C LEU A 3 -28.17 50.36 22.75
N LYS A 4 -26.97 50.79 23.17
CA LYS A 4 -26.63 52.23 23.28
C LYS A 4 -25.16 52.50 22.95
N SER A 5 -24.97 53.11 21.78
CA SER A 5 -23.87 54.04 21.43
C SER A 5 -23.96 55.31 22.29
N LYS A 6 -22.82 55.92 22.61
CA LYS A 6 -22.68 57.38 22.72
C LYS A 6 -21.28 57.85 22.31
N MET A 7 -21.24 58.48 21.14
CA MET A 7 -20.26 59.50 20.75
C MET A 7 -20.43 60.75 21.63
N PHE A 8 -19.39 61.59 21.76
CA PHE A 8 -19.53 63.05 21.72
C PHE A 8 -18.22 63.72 21.30
N ALA A 9 -18.31 64.44 20.19
CA ALA A 9 -17.36 65.44 19.71
C ALA A 9 -17.60 66.78 20.43
N GLY A 10 -16.57 67.64 20.50
CA GLY A 10 -16.67 69.02 20.96
C GLY A 10 -15.74 69.94 20.17
N VAL A 11 -16.29 70.54 19.13
CA VAL A 11 -15.71 71.65 18.34
C VAL A 11 -16.12 72.97 19.01
N VAL A 12 -15.19 73.92 19.13
CA VAL A 12 -15.50 75.35 19.23
C VAL A 12 -14.60 76.08 18.24
N GLY A 13 -15.23 76.71 17.25
CA GLY A 13 -14.60 77.73 16.40
C GLY A 13 -14.97 79.14 16.89
N ILE A 14 -14.26 80.15 16.38
CA ILE A 14 -14.79 81.45 15.91
C ILE A 14 -13.65 82.24 15.27
N ALA A 15 -14.01 82.92 14.18
CA ALA A 15 -13.17 83.66 13.25
C ALA A 15 -12.94 85.14 13.66
N MET A 16 -12.11 85.81 12.84
CA MET A 16 -12.02 87.27 12.50
C MET A 16 -10.73 88.03 12.85
N VAL A 17 -9.92 88.24 11.80
CA VAL A 17 -9.52 89.53 11.17
C VAL A 17 -8.76 90.61 11.98
N MET A 18 -7.49 90.82 11.54
CA MET A 18 -6.70 92.05 11.35
C MET A 18 -6.76 93.24 12.35
N SER A 19 -5.63 93.53 13.02
CA SER A 19 -4.63 94.59 12.64
C SER A 19 -3.93 95.27 13.84
N MET A 20 -2.59 95.20 13.80
CA MET A 20 -1.55 96.13 14.31
C MET A 20 -1.56 96.62 15.76
N VAL A 21 -0.52 96.23 16.53
CA VAL A 21 0.56 97.10 17.07
C VAL A 21 1.60 96.23 17.79
N ALA A 22 2.88 96.56 17.58
CA ALA A 22 4.07 95.83 18.00
C ALA A 22 4.46 96.04 19.48
N ILE A 23 4.88 94.95 20.15
CA ILE A 23 5.72 94.92 21.37
C ILE A 23 6.56 93.62 21.27
N PRO A 24 7.82 93.61 21.74
CA PRO A 24 8.92 92.85 21.16
C PRO A 24 8.90 91.36 21.52
N ALA A 25 9.54 90.56 20.66
CA ALA A 25 10.03 89.25 21.02
C ALA A 25 10.95 89.37 22.23
N SER A 26 10.51 88.88 23.38
CA SER A 26 11.36 88.65 24.53
C SER A 26 12.46 87.69 24.07
N ALA A 27 13.66 88.23 23.88
CA ALA A 27 14.85 87.45 23.61
C ALA A 27 14.96 86.39 24.71
N GLN A 28 14.92 85.12 24.31
CA GLN A 28 15.18 83.99 25.17
C GLN A 28 16.50 84.27 25.90
N THR A 29 16.40 84.52 27.19
CA THR A 29 17.52 85.01 27.98
C THR A 29 18.60 83.92 28.04
N THR A 30 19.87 84.29 28.20
CA THR A 30 20.96 83.32 28.38
C THR A 30 20.69 82.34 29.54
N ALA A 31 19.87 82.76 30.52
CA ALA A 31 19.36 81.92 31.59
C ALA A 31 18.33 80.87 31.12
N GLU A 32 17.40 81.21 30.23
CA GLU A 32 16.45 80.26 29.64
C GLU A 32 17.14 79.31 28.65
N LEU A 33 18.14 79.78 27.91
CA LEU A 33 19.02 78.91 27.11
C LEU A 33 19.86 77.96 27.98
N THR A 34 20.36 78.41 29.13
CA THR A 34 21.10 77.57 30.07
C THR A 34 20.17 76.59 30.80
N ALA A 35 18.93 76.98 31.09
CA ALA A 35 17.90 76.09 31.63
C ALA A 35 17.47 75.03 30.60
N MET A 36 17.36 75.39 29.32
CA MET A 36 17.12 74.42 28.25
C MET A 36 18.33 73.50 28.04
N ILE A 37 19.56 74.02 28.08
CA ILE A 37 20.79 73.21 27.99
C ILE A 37 20.91 72.26 29.18
N ASN A 38 20.55 72.69 30.40
CA ASN A 38 20.54 71.83 31.57
C ASN A 38 19.38 70.82 31.55
N SER A 39 18.22 71.18 30.99
CA SER A 39 17.11 70.25 30.72
C SER A 39 17.45 69.25 29.63
N LEU A 40 18.22 69.66 28.62
CA LEU A 40 18.67 68.79 27.53
C LEU A 40 19.83 67.90 28.00
N LEU A 41 20.71 68.39 28.88
CA LEU A 41 21.71 67.59 29.59
C LEU A 41 21.07 66.62 30.57
N ALA A 42 19.99 67.01 31.26
CA ALA A 42 19.21 66.13 32.13
C ALA A 42 18.43 65.08 31.30
N GLN A 43 17.88 65.45 30.14
CA GLN A 43 17.29 64.49 29.19
C GLN A 43 18.36 63.58 28.59
N ILE A 44 19.55 64.08 28.25
CA ILE A 44 20.68 63.27 27.79
C ILE A 44 21.15 62.35 28.92
N THR A 45 21.17 62.81 30.17
CA THR A 45 21.53 61.98 31.34
C THR A 45 20.43 60.96 31.65
N GLN A 46 19.15 61.28 31.41
CA GLN A 46 18.01 60.38 31.59
C GLN A 46 17.89 59.37 30.44
N LEU A 47 18.22 59.77 29.21
CA LEU A 47 18.36 58.88 28.04
C LEU A 47 19.63 58.04 28.16
N GLN A 48 20.73 58.57 28.68
CA GLN A 48 21.93 57.82 29.04
C GLN A 48 21.66 56.89 30.22
N ALA A 49 20.80 57.26 31.19
CA ALA A 49 20.34 56.39 32.27
C ALA A 49 19.31 55.35 31.80
N GLN A 50 18.54 55.60 30.72
CA GLN A 50 17.71 54.58 30.07
C GLN A 50 18.55 53.66 29.16
N ILE A 51 19.66 54.14 28.61
CA ILE A 51 20.65 53.34 27.86
C ILE A 51 21.59 52.58 28.81
N SER A 52 21.82 53.08 30.04
CA SER A 52 22.64 52.41 31.07
C SER A 52 21.84 51.66 32.14
N GLY A 53 20.52 51.88 32.23
CA GLY A 53 19.58 51.19 33.15
C GLY A 53 18.76 50.07 32.50
N GLY A 54 18.93 49.83 31.20
CA GLY A 54 18.53 48.62 30.50
C GLY A 54 19.73 47.73 30.13
N ALA A 55 20.89 47.97 30.74
CA ALA A 55 22.07 47.12 30.60
C ALA A 55 21.88 45.86 31.45
N SER A 56 21.06 44.93 30.95
CA SER A 56 21.38 43.51 31.11
C SER A 56 22.69 43.30 30.36
N THR A 57 23.79 43.45 31.08
CA THR A 57 25.09 42.82 30.85
C THR A 57 25.27 42.21 29.46
N GLY A 58 26.15 42.82 28.66
CA GLY A 58 26.82 42.13 27.58
C GLY A 58 27.60 40.93 28.14
N ALA A 59 26.90 39.83 28.35
CA ALA A 59 27.44 38.49 28.24
C ALA A 59 27.34 38.16 26.76
N GLY A 60 28.45 37.74 26.13
CA GLY A 60 28.46 37.35 24.72
C GLY A 60 27.29 36.41 24.45
N THR A 61 26.29 36.91 23.72
CA THR A 61 25.08 36.13 23.42
C THR A 61 25.54 34.95 22.58
N THR A 62 25.62 33.80 23.24
CA THR A 62 25.83 32.54 22.54
C THR A 62 24.50 32.21 21.92
N PHE A 63 24.39 32.43 20.62
CA PHE A 63 23.27 31.90 19.87
C PHE A 63 23.32 30.38 20.01
N THR A 64 22.19 29.74 20.32
CA THR A 64 22.10 28.28 20.49
C THR A 64 21.17 27.63 19.47
N THR A 65 20.27 28.41 18.86
CA THR A 65 19.28 27.92 17.91
C THR A 65 19.59 28.32 16.47
N ASP A 66 19.06 27.54 15.53
CA ASP A 66 19.04 27.90 14.12
C ASP A 66 17.91 28.91 13.87
N LEU A 67 18.19 30.01 13.17
CA LEU A 67 17.17 31.04 12.88
C LEU A 67 16.93 31.19 11.38
N THR A 68 15.66 31.22 10.99
CA THR A 68 15.21 31.37 9.59
C THR A 68 14.01 32.30 9.48
N VAL A 69 13.55 32.60 8.26
CA VAL A 69 12.35 33.41 8.03
C VAL A 69 11.16 32.83 8.80
N GLY A 70 10.48 33.69 9.56
CA GLY A 70 9.38 33.31 10.46
C GLY A 70 9.80 33.11 11.92
N SER A 71 11.11 33.01 12.22
CA SER A 71 11.59 32.90 13.60
C SER A 71 11.28 34.16 14.41
N THR A 72 10.96 34.01 15.69
CA THR A 72 10.73 35.12 16.61
C THR A 72 11.48 34.95 17.93
N GLY A 73 11.62 36.03 18.68
CA GLY A 73 12.10 35.98 20.07
C GLY A 73 13.46 36.63 20.32
N ALA A 74 14.05 36.28 21.47
CA ALA A 74 15.23 36.96 22.01
C ALA A 74 16.50 36.74 21.14
N GLU A 75 16.73 35.53 20.62
CA GLU A 75 17.87 35.26 19.74
C GLU A 75 17.72 35.96 18.38
N VAL A 76 16.49 36.13 17.86
CA VAL A 76 16.25 36.94 16.65
C VAL A 76 16.54 38.42 16.90
N THR A 77 16.13 38.93 18.06
CA THR A 77 16.43 40.31 18.49
C THR A 77 17.94 40.53 18.59
N ALA A 78 18.66 39.60 19.23
CA ALA A 78 20.11 39.65 19.35
C ALA A 78 20.80 39.56 17.98
N LEU A 79 20.33 38.71 17.07
CA LEU A 79 20.87 38.59 15.71
C LEU A 79 20.67 39.87 14.92
N GLN A 80 19.48 40.48 14.99
CA GLN A 80 19.18 41.71 14.28
C GLN A 80 20.00 42.89 14.82
N GLN A 81 20.13 43.02 16.15
CA GLN A 81 21.00 44.03 16.77
C GLN A 81 22.47 43.81 16.37
N TRP A 82 22.91 42.56 16.31
CA TRP A 82 24.26 42.21 15.86
C TRP A 82 24.47 42.58 14.38
N LEU A 83 23.54 42.26 13.48
CA LEU A 83 23.61 42.63 12.06
C LEU A 83 23.58 44.15 11.84
N VAL A 84 22.81 44.89 12.64
CA VAL A 84 22.83 46.37 12.64
C VAL A 84 24.20 46.87 13.08
N SER A 85 24.80 46.29 14.13
CA SER A 85 26.14 46.67 14.59
C SER A 85 27.23 46.41 13.56
N LYS A 86 27.04 45.42 12.68
CA LYS A 86 27.94 45.10 11.56
C LYS A 86 27.62 45.88 10.28
N GLY A 87 26.60 46.73 10.29
CA GLY A 87 26.21 47.55 9.15
C GLY A 87 25.50 46.78 8.02
N HIS A 88 25.10 45.52 8.25
CA HIS A 88 24.40 44.71 7.25
C HIS A 88 22.87 44.85 7.31
N LEU A 89 22.32 45.42 8.39
CA LEU A 89 20.88 45.62 8.57
C LEU A 89 20.58 47.08 8.95
N ILE A 90 19.60 47.69 8.28
CA ILE A 90 19.03 48.99 8.65
C ILE A 90 17.57 48.76 9.00
N MET A 91 17.16 49.10 10.23
CA MET A 91 15.78 48.96 10.67
C MET A 91 14.95 50.20 10.29
N PRO A 92 13.78 50.04 9.63
CA PRO A 92 12.87 51.15 9.36
C PRO A 92 12.33 51.78 10.65
N ALA A 93 12.11 53.10 10.64
CA ALA A 93 11.55 53.82 11.78
C ALA A 93 10.15 53.26 12.16
N GLY A 94 9.96 52.89 13.43
CA GLY A 94 8.71 52.33 13.94
C GLY A 94 8.59 50.79 13.88
N VAL A 95 9.58 50.07 13.34
CA VAL A 95 9.59 48.60 13.31
C VAL A 95 10.36 48.03 14.50
N ALA A 96 9.70 47.21 15.31
CA ALA A 96 10.32 46.53 16.45
C ALA A 96 11.20 45.34 16.01
N TYR A 97 12.24 45.05 16.79
CA TYR A 97 13.04 43.84 16.67
C TYR A 97 12.26 42.59 17.09
N GLY A 98 12.76 41.41 16.70
CA GLY A 98 12.29 40.12 17.21
C GLY A 98 11.47 39.27 16.25
N TYR A 99 11.34 39.67 14.98
CA TYR A 99 10.78 38.83 13.90
C TYR A 99 11.75 38.74 12.72
N PHE A 100 12.10 37.51 12.33
CA PHE A 100 13.01 37.24 11.22
C PHE A 100 12.22 37.28 9.91
N GLY A 101 12.19 38.44 9.26
CA GLY A 101 11.53 38.64 7.96
C GLY A 101 12.50 38.60 6.77
N SER A 102 12.00 38.98 5.60
CA SER A 102 12.78 39.09 4.36
C SER A 102 13.97 40.04 4.48
N LEU A 103 13.82 41.14 5.24
CA LEU A 103 14.90 42.11 5.48
C LEU A 103 16.06 41.51 6.28
N THR A 104 15.76 40.74 7.33
CA THR A 104 16.77 40.05 8.15
C THR A 104 17.44 38.91 7.37
N ARG A 105 16.68 38.20 6.53
CA ARG A 105 17.24 37.17 5.62
C ARG A 105 18.24 37.79 4.65
N SER A 106 17.87 38.88 3.98
CA SER A 106 18.74 39.55 3.01
C SER A 106 20.00 40.12 3.67
N ALA A 107 19.87 40.75 4.83
CA ALA A 107 21.00 41.23 5.61
C ALA A 107 21.95 40.09 6.04
N LEU A 108 21.38 38.94 6.44
CA LEU A 108 22.18 37.79 6.84
C LEU A 108 22.88 37.14 5.65
N ALA A 109 22.22 37.04 4.50
CA ALA A 109 22.82 36.56 3.26
C ALA A 109 24.00 37.45 2.84
N ALA A 110 23.84 38.77 2.90
CA ALA A 110 24.91 39.73 2.60
C ALA A 110 26.10 39.58 3.55
N TYR A 111 25.83 39.41 4.85
CA TYR A 111 26.88 39.11 5.82
C TYR A 111 27.58 37.78 5.51
N GLN A 112 26.84 36.70 5.27
CA GLN A 112 27.39 35.37 4.95
C GLN A 112 28.32 35.42 3.73
N ALA A 113 27.90 36.10 2.66
CA ALA A 113 28.74 36.32 1.50
C ALA A 113 30.01 37.11 1.84
N SER A 114 29.91 38.14 2.69
CA SER A 114 31.07 38.97 3.09
C SER A 114 32.13 38.23 3.91
N VAL A 115 31.75 37.14 4.59
CA VAL A 115 32.67 36.32 5.41
C VAL A 115 32.95 34.94 4.82
N GLY A 116 32.57 34.69 3.56
CA GLY A 116 32.86 33.45 2.83
C GLY A 116 32.05 32.22 3.27
N ILE A 117 30.85 32.40 3.83
CA ILE A 117 29.93 31.30 4.16
C ILE A 117 29.07 30.98 2.93
N THR A 118 29.15 29.74 2.44
CA THR A 118 28.42 29.25 1.25
C THR A 118 27.52 28.07 1.64
N PRO A 119 26.24 28.03 1.19
CA PRO A 119 25.56 29.04 0.37
C PRO A 119 25.06 30.23 1.23
N ALA A 120 25.24 31.46 0.72
CA ALA A 120 24.85 32.70 1.40
C ALA A 120 23.34 32.98 1.25
N VAL A 121 22.49 32.08 1.76
CA VAL A 121 21.03 32.10 1.54
C VAL A 121 20.23 32.83 2.63
N GLY A 122 20.92 33.36 3.64
CA GLY A 122 20.30 34.10 4.75
C GLY A 122 19.66 33.21 5.80
N TYR A 123 20.16 31.98 5.96
CA TYR A 123 19.79 31.04 7.01
C TYR A 123 20.82 31.04 8.14
N PHE A 124 20.42 31.33 9.37
CA PHE A 124 21.31 31.36 10.54
C PHE A 124 21.52 29.95 11.11
N GLY A 125 22.12 29.07 10.30
CA GLY A 125 22.42 27.69 10.69
C GLY A 125 23.74 27.54 11.48
N PRO A 126 24.16 26.30 11.76
CA PRO A 126 25.30 25.99 12.64
C PRO A 126 26.60 26.68 12.23
N ILE A 127 26.88 26.78 10.93
CA ILE A 127 28.08 27.45 10.39
C ILE A 127 28.09 28.94 10.74
N THR A 128 26.96 29.62 10.54
CA THR A 128 26.85 31.06 10.78
C THR A 128 26.85 31.35 12.28
N ARG A 129 26.16 30.51 13.06
CA ARG A 129 26.13 30.58 14.53
C ARG A 129 27.51 30.41 15.15
N ALA A 130 28.26 29.39 14.74
CA ALA A 130 29.62 29.16 15.22
C ALA A 130 30.52 30.37 14.93
N LYS A 131 30.43 30.93 13.72
CA LYS A 131 31.20 32.11 13.30
C LYS A 131 30.86 33.35 14.13
N VAL A 132 29.57 33.60 14.41
CA VAL A 132 29.12 34.76 15.20
C VAL A 132 29.44 34.61 16.69
N ASN A 133 29.26 33.42 17.26
CA ASN A 133 29.61 33.14 18.66
C ASN A 133 31.13 33.28 18.90
N ALA A 134 31.96 32.89 17.94
CA ALA A 134 33.42 33.04 18.03
C ALA A 134 33.88 34.51 18.08
N MET A 135 33.07 35.47 17.62
CA MET A 135 33.40 36.90 17.67
C MET A 135 33.01 37.59 18.99
N GLY A 136 32.25 36.91 19.87
CA GLY A 136 31.74 37.47 21.12
C GLY A 136 32.62 37.26 22.35
N GLY A 137 33.74 36.54 22.25
CA GLY A 137 34.59 36.16 23.40
C GLY A 137 35.96 36.83 23.39
N GLY A 138 36.15 37.86 24.23
CA GLY A 138 37.44 38.53 24.45
C GLY A 138 38.13 38.12 25.76
N THR A 139 39.30 37.49 25.62
CA THR A 139 40.53 37.49 26.47
C THR A 139 40.47 37.72 27.98
N THR A 140 41.09 36.81 28.75
CA THR A 140 41.93 37.14 29.94
C THR A 140 42.94 36.01 30.19
N GLY A 141 44.21 36.36 30.43
CA GLY A 141 45.36 35.44 30.39
C GLY A 141 46.07 35.17 31.72
N GLY A 142 47.21 34.46 31.59
CA GLY A 142 48.24 34.18 32.61
C GLY A 142 48.36 32.68 32.96
N THR A 143 49.51 32.00 33.01
CA THR A 143 50.94 32.36 32.89
C THR A 143 51.77 31.07 32.70
N THR A 144 52.73 31.13 31.77
CA THR A 144 54.11 30.57 31.78
C THR A 144 54.40 29.06 31.87
N GLY A 145 54.97 28.52 30.77
CA GLY A 145 55.89 27.37 30.75
C GLY A 145 56.02 26.74 29.34
N GLY A 146 57.19 26.86 28.68
CA GLY A 146 57.44 26.45 27.27
C GLY A 146 57.28 24.95 26.99
N THR A 147 57.23 24.43 25.76
CA THR A 147 57.84 24.82 24.47
C THR A 147 57.15 24.06 23.31
N THR A 148 56.96 24.73 22.16
CA THR A 148 56.90 24.23 20.74
C THR A 148 56.04 22.97 20.43
N GLY A 149 54.99 22.96 19.61
CA GLY A 149 54.28 23.93 18.76
C GLY A 149 53.16 23.19 17.98
N GLY A 150 52.22 23.93 17.37
CA GLY A 150 51.36 23.41 16.29
C GLY A 150 49.84 23.29 16.54
N THR A 151 49.15 24.44 16.57
CA THR A 151 47.76 24.65 16.06
C THR A 151 46.61 23.77 16.58
N THR A 152 45.97 24.24 17.65
CA THR A 152 44.59 23.93 18.05
C THR A 152 43.56 24.52 17.08
N GLY A 153 42.90 23.66 16.31
CA GLY A 153 41.58 23.91 15.74
C GLY A 153 40.61 22.88 16.32
N SER A 154 39.78 23.29 17.27
CA SER A 154 38.81 22.43 17.96
C SER A 154 37.71 21.97 16.96
N THR A 155 37.98 20.85 16.29
CA THR A 155 36.98 19.87 15.88
C THR A 155 36.36 19.30 17.16
N GLY A 156 35.13 18.78 17.17
CA GLY A 156 34.43 18.28 18.36
C GLY A 156 35.06 17.06 19.08
N ILE A 157 36.39 16.91 19.05
CA ILE A 157 37.22 15.95 19.75
C ILE A 157 37.37 16.35 21.22
N THR A 158 36.96 15.45 22.12
CA THR A 158 37.02 15.59 23.58
C THR A 158 38.26 14.93 24.21
N THR A 159 39.09 14.28 23.39
CA THR A 159 40.34 13.61 23.79
C THR A 159 41.60 14.28 23.19
N PRO A 160 41.81 15.59 23.38
CA PRO A 160 42.95 16.31 22.77
C PRO A 160 44.30 15.76 23.27
N GLY A 161 45.27 15.68 22.36
CA GLY A 161 46.61 15.15 22.61
C GLY A 161 46.71 13.62 22.67
N VAL A 162 45.62 12.88 22.45
CA VAL A 162 45.58 11.41 22.52
C VAL A 162 45.57 10.81 21.12
N GLU A 163 46.52 9.91 20.84
CA GLU A 163 46.51 9.13 19.61
C GLU A 163 45.38 8.09 19.59
N GLY A 164 44.76 7.96 18.42
CA GLY A 164 43.59 7.12 18.19
C GLY A 164 43.86 6.02 17.18
N THR A 165 42.98 5.02 17.15
CA THR A 165 42.90 4.07 16.04
C THR A 165 41.47 4.01 15.54
N ILE A 166 41.31 3.88 14.22
CA ILE A 166 39.99 3.70 13.59
C ILE A 166 39.92 2.31 12.97
N SER A 167 38.73 1.73 12.99
CA SER A 167 38.40 0.53 12.22
C SER A 167 37.12 0.73 11.43
N VAL A 168 37.01 0.07 10.30
CA VAL A 168 35.82 0.10 9.44
C VAL A 168 35.34 -1.33 9.22
N THR A 169 34.05 -1.56 9.43
CA THR A 169 33.42 -2.88 9.24
C THR A 169 32.12 -2.75 8.45
N SER A 170 31.78 -3.75 7.63
CA SER A 170 30.59 -3.70 6.80
C SER A 170 29.32 -3.64 7.65
N ASN A 171 28.37 -2.76 7.28
CA ASN A 171 27.08 -2.65 7.95
C ASN A 171 26.00 -2.23 6.93
N ASN A 172 25.34 -3.23 6.36
CA ASN A 172 24.27 -3.06 5.38
C ASN A 172 22.86 -3.07 6.00
N SER A 173 22.73 -2.91 7.33
CA SER A 173 21.43 -2.85 7.99
C SER A 173 20.60 -1.69 7.41
N GLY A 174 19.40 -2.00 6.91
CA GLY A 174 18.49 -1.01 6.32
C GLY A 174 18.77 -0.64 4.86
N ILE A 175 19.63 -1.40 4.16
CA ILE A 175 19.98 -1.16 2.75
C ILE A 175 19.38 -2.26 1.87
N ALA A 176 18.51 -1.88 0.92
CA ALA A 176 17.90 -2.80 -0.03
C ALA A 176 18.95 -3.46 -0.95
N SER A 177 18.64 -4.64 -1.51
CA SER A 177 19.49 -5.31 -2.49
C SER A 177 19.28 -4.81 -3.91
N THR A 178 18.09 -4.27 -4.20
CA THR A 178 17.69 -3.80 -5.52
C THR A 178 17.54 -2.29 -5.50
N VAL A 179 17.94 -1.68 -6.60
CA VAL A 179 17.84 -0.25 -6.90
C VAL A 179 17.09 -0.12 -8.22
N TYR A 180 16.12 0.77 -8.27
CA TYR A 180 15.28 0.99 -9.44
C TYR A 180 15.71 2.24 -10.21
N GLU A 181 15.45 2.26 -11.51
CA GLU A 181 15.59 3.46 -12.32
C GLU A 181 14.83 4.64 -11.71
N GLY A 182 15.44 5.82 -11.73
CA GLY A 182 14.85 7.04 -11.17
C GLY A 182 14.89 7.16 -9.64
N ASP A 183 15.32 6.14 -8.89
CA ASP A 183 15.45 6.24 -7.43
C ASP A 183 16.34 7.44 -7.01
N GLU A 184 15.89 8.18 -5.99
CA GLU A 184 16.65 9.28 -5.40
C GLU A 184 17.05 8.95 -3.95
N MET A 185 18.28 9.30 -3.57
CA MET A 185 18.86 9.00 -2.26
C MET A 185 18.68 7.52 -1.82
N VAL A 186 18.76 6.58 -2.76
CA VAL A 186 18.74 5.15 -2.45
C VAL A 186 20.07 4.71 -1.85
N ALA A 187 20.05 3.93 -0.78
CA ALA A 187 21.27 3.45 -0.13
C ALA A 187 21.95 2.36 -0.97
N ILE A 188 23.26 2.50 -1.21
CA ILE A 188 24.02 1.58 -2.07
C ILE A 188 25.25 0.95 -1.38
N LEU A 189 25.76 1.55 -0.30
CA LEU A 189 26.85 0.99 0.51
C LEU A 189 26.75 1.45 1.96
N GLY A 190 26.94 0.55 2.93
CA GLY A 190 26.92 0.89 4.36
C GLY A 190 28.08 0.27 5.14
N PHE A 191 28.65 1.04 6.06
CA PHE A 191 29.72 0.58 6.94
C PHE A 191 29.72 1.32 8.28
N ASP A 192 30.15 0.64 9.33
CA ASP A 192 30.42 1.23 10.64
C ASP A 192 31.86 1.75 10.69
N VAL A 193 32.04 2.99 11.15
CA VAL A 193 33.34 3.54 11.56
C VAL A 193 33.41 3.53 13.07
N GLU A 194 34.40 2.85 13.63
CA GLU A 194 34.61 2.72 15.07
C GLU A 194 35.92 3.41 15.49
N ALA A 195 35.85 4.16 16.59
CA ALA A 195 36.99 4.82 17.20
C ALA A 195 37.46 4.09 18.45
N LYS A 196 38.78 3.90 18.59
CA LYS A 196 39.43 3.38 19.80
C LYS A 196 40.46 4.38 20.30
N THR A 197 40.70 4.34 21.61
CA THR A 197 41.67 5.12 22.41
C THR A 197 41.49 6.65 22.43
N SER A 198 41.05 7.26 21.33
CA SER A 198 40.69 8.68 21.14
C SER A 198 39.35 8.81 20.41
N ASP A 199 38.72 9.98 20.50
CA ASP A 199 37.74 10.41 19.50
C ASP A 199 38.42 10.57 18.13
N MET A 200 37.66 10.35 17.07
CA MET A 200 38.15 10.39 15.69
C MET A 200 37.30 11.33 14.83
N ALA A 201 37.93 12.25 14.12
CA ALA A 201 37.28 13.17 13.20
C ALA A 201 37.42 12.69 11.75
N VAL A 202 36.41 11.98 11.23
CA VAL A 202 36.41 11.49 9.85
C VAL A 202 36.16 12.65 8.88
N GLN A 203 37.07 12.83 7.93
CA GLN A 203 37.08 13.99 7.02
C GLN A 203 37.08 13.60 5.53
N ARG A 204 37.36 12.33 5.23
CA ARG A 204 37.43 11.84 3.86
C ARG A 204 36.97 10.40 3.78
N ILE A 205 36.14 10.11 2.79
CA ILE A 205 35.80 8.77 2.34
C ILE A 205 36.21 8.69 0.87
N LYS A 206 36.98 7.69 0.49
CA LYS A 206 37.30 7.36 -0.91
C LYS A 206 36.59 6.06 -1.23
N LEU A 207 35.91 6.04 -2.38
CA LEU A 207 35.15 4.90 -2.89
C LEU A 207 35.77 4.47 -4.21
N ASP A 208 35.73 3.16 -4.44
CA ASP A 208 36.02 2.49 -5.70
C ASP A 208 34.67 2.20 -6.40
N LEU A 209 34.47 2.77 -7.58
CA LEU A 209 33.20 2.84 -8.32
C LEU A 209 33.18 1.85 -9.49
N ASP A 210 33.46 0.60 -9.18
CA ASP A 210 33.51 -0.56 -10.07
C ASP A 210 34.89 -0.90 -10.65
N GLU A 211 35.16 -2.20 -10.77
CA GLU A 211 36.44 -2.74 -11.27
C GLU A 211 36.36 -2.93 -12.79
N ASP A 212 37.28 -2.29 -13.53
CA ASP A 212 37.32 -2.33 -14.98
C ASP A 212 37.80 -3.70 -15.50
N VAL A 213 36.86 -4.63 -15.76
CA VAL A 213 37.20 -5.95 -16.32
C VAL A 213 37.52 -5.90 -17.83
N THR A 214 37.21 -4.79 -18.53
CA THR A 214 37.30 -4.69 -20.00
C THR A 214 37.96 -3.41 -20.57
N ALA A 215 38.67 -2.66 -19.73
CA ALA A 215 39.49 -1.47 -20.03
C ALA A 215 38.77 -0.14 -20.36
N SER A 216 37.45 0.01 -20.17
CA SER A 216 36.71 1.28 -20.37
C SER A 216 35.32 1.32 -19.71
N ASP A 217 35.04 0.48 -18.70
CA ASP A 217 33.72 0.56 -18.06
C ASP A 217 33.61 1.83 -17.22
N THR A 218 32.70 2.72 -17.64
CA THR A 218 32.42 4.01 -16.98
C THR A 218 30.95 4.13 -16.61
N LYS A 219 30.18 3.06 -16.83
CA LYS A 219 28.71 3.07 -16.78
C LYS A 219 28.19 3.31 -15.38
N PHE A 220 28.92 2.87 -14.34
CA PHE A 220 28.59 3.18 -12.95
C PHE A 220 28.24 4.66 -12.75
N TYR A 221 29.08 5.57 -13.28
CA TYR A 221 29.00 7.00 -13.00
C TYR A 221 28.48 7.85 -14.18
N ASN A 222 28.15 7.25 -15.32
CA ASN A 222 27.61 7.96 -16.48
C ASN A 222 26.36 7.33 -17.12
N LYS A 223 25.95 6.12 -16.68
CA LYS A 223 24.72 5.44 -17.10
C LYS A 223 23.82 5.06 -15.94
N ILE A 224 24.37 4.67 -14.79
CA ILE A 224 23.60 4.12 -13.67
C ILE A 224 23.33 5.16 -12.59
N PHE A 225 24.39 5.70 -11.98
CA PHE A 225 24.29 6.67 -10.88
C PHE A 225 24.74 8.06 -11.32
N LYS A 226 23.99 9.10 -10.92
CA LYS A 226 24.27 10.51 -11.27
C LYS A 226 24.89 11.31 -10.12
N LYS A 227 24.68 10.88 -8.87
CA LYS A 227 25.07 11.64 -7.69
C LYS A 227 25.21 10.73 -6.47
N LEU A 228 26.18 11.03 -5.59
CA LEU A 228 26.38 10.35 -4.33
C LEU A 228 26.15 11.28 -3.13
N TYR A 229 25.71 10.70 -2.02
CA TYR A 229 25.49 11.35 -0.74
C TYR A 229 26.18 10.57 0.37
N VAL A 230 26.79 11.28 1.32
CA VAL A 230 27.26 10.69 2.58
C VAL A 230 26.21 10.97 3.63
N THR A 231 25.65 9.91 4.22
CA THR A 231 24.71 10.02 5.34
C THR A 231 25.23 9.35 6.59
N VAL A 232 24.95 9.96 7.74
CA VAL A 232 25.26 9.43 9.07
C VAL A 232 24.05 9.68 9.95
N ASP A 233 23.59 8.66 10.67
CA ASP A 233 22.41 8.74 11.55
C ASP A 233 21.17 9.30 10.81
N GLY A 234 21.01 8.95 9.53
CA GLY A 234 19.91 9.40 8.66
C GLY A 234 20.03 10.81 8.08
N SER A 235 21.05 11.60 8.47
CA SER A 235 21.26 12.97 7.98
C SER A 235 22.27 13.03 6.84
N VAL A 236 21.98 13.84 5.82
CA VAL A 236 22.91 14.11 4.70
C VAL A 236 24.00 15.09 5.13
N LEU A 237 25.26 14.69 4.98
CA LEU A 237 26.43 15.51 5.36
C LEU A 237 27.06 16.22 4.17
N THR A 238 27.16 15.52 3.04
CA THR A 238 27.68 16.07 1.78
C THR A 238 27.08 15.31 0.61
N SER A 239 27.16 15.91 -0.57
CA SER A 239 26.81 15.27 -1.84
C SER A 239 27.80 15.65 -2.93
N ILE A 240 28.00 14.78 -3.90
CA ILE A 240 28.86 15.03 -5.06
C ILE A 240 28.21 14.47 -6.33
N ASP A 241 28.21 15.24 -7.40
CA ASP A 241 27.77 14.77 -8.71
C ASP A 241 28.80 13.80 -9.28
N LEU A 242 28.34 12.73 -9.93
CA LEU A 242 29.17 11.75 -10.61
C LEU A 242 29.41 12.20 -12.05
N ASN A 243 30.67 12.46 -12.41
CA ASN A 243 31.09 12.81 -13.77
C ASN A 243 32.62 12.73 -13.90
N SER A 244 33.14 13.00 -15.10
CA SER A 244 34.58 12.94 -15.40
C SER A 244 35.45 13.97 -14.68
N SER A 245 34.87 14.98 -14.02
CA SER A 245 35.63 15.95 -13.20
C SER A 245 35.74 15.54 -11.72
N THR A 246 34.86 14.65 -11.25
CA THR A 246 34.81 14.18 -9.85
C THR A 246 35.29 12.75 -9.68
N VAL A 247 35.22 11.94 -10.75
CA VAL A 247 35.72 10.57 -10.79
C VAL A 247 37.10 10.53 -11.46
N VAL A 248 38.05 9.87 -10.78
CA VAL A 248 39.45 9.78 -11.20
C VAL A 248 39.80 8.33 -11.49
N LYS A 249 40.29 8.06 -12.71
CA LYS A 249 40.87 6.75 -13.06
C LYS A 249 42.27 6.62 -12.48
N ASP A 250 42.52 5.53 -11.76
CA ASP A 250 43.85 5.16 -11.26
C ASP A 250 44.06 3.65 -11.45
N GLY A 251 44.99 3.30 -12.34
CA GLY A 251 45.13 1.92 -12.83
C GLY A 251 43.87 1.46 -13.58
N ALA A 252 43.31 0.32 -13.15
CA ALA A 252 42.06 -0.23 -13.66
C ALA A 252 40.83 0.36 -12.95
N ASN A 253 40.98 1.07 -11.84
CA ASN A 253 39.83 1.40 -10.99
C ASN A 253 39.43 2.87 -11.13
N TYR A 254 38.14 3.14 -10.90
CA TYR A 254 37.59 4.49 -10.89
C TYR A 254 37.28 4.91 -9.46
N PHE A 255 37.93 5.97 -8.99
CA PHE A 255 37.79 6.42 -7.63
C PHE A 255 37.05 7.76 -7.55
N ILE A 256 36.26 7.90 -6.50
CA ILE A 256 35.73 9.20 -6.07
C ILE A 256 36.15 9.48 -4.63
N THR A 257 36.44 10.75 -4.34
CA THR A 257 36.84 11.19 -3.01
C THR A 257 35.82 12.19 -2.45
N LEU A 258 35.13 11.77 -1.41
CA LEU A 258 34.12 12.52 -0.68
C LEU A 258 34.79 13.28 0.47
N THR A 259 34.64 14.60 0.49
CA THR A 259 35.19 15.51 1.51
C THR A 259 34.18 16.62 1.86
N GLY A 260 34.59 17.60 2.67
CA GLY A 260 33.73 18.73 3.06
C GLY A 260 32.83 18.45 4.28
N PHE A 261 33.07 17.34 4.98
CA PHE A 261 32.39 16.97 6.22
C PHE A 261 33.40 16.68 7.34
N ASN A 262 32.92 16.64 8.58
CA ASN A 262 33.72 16.31 9.75
C ASN A 262 32.88 15.51 10.76
N ILE A 263 32.90 14.17 10.64
CA ILE A 263 32.14 13.26 11.51
C ILE A 263 32.97 12.98 12.75
N ILE A 264 32.46 13.34 13.93
CA ILE A 264 33.07 12.94 15.18
C ILE A 264 32.55 11.55 15.55
N VAL A 265 33.45 10.58 15.63
CA VAL A 265 33.20 9.26 16.21
C VAL A 265 33.82 9.25 17.60
N PRO A 266 32.99 9.31 18.67
CA PRO A 266 33.51 9.30 20.03
C PRO A 266 34.30 8.03 20.34
N LYS A 267 35.29 8.14 21.22
CA LYS A 267 36.08 7.03 21.73
C LYS A 267 35.19 5.87 22.17
N ASN A 268 35.56 4.66 21.77
CA ASN A 268 34.87 3.40 22.07
C ASN A 268 33.40 3.37 21.58
N SER A 269 33.09 4.15 20.56
CA SER A 269 31.79 4.15 19.90
C SER A 269 31.95 3.97 18.39
N LYS A 270 30.83 3.68 17.74
CA LYS A 270 30.75 3.53 16.29
C LYS A 270 29.63 4.40 15.71
N LYS A 271 29.80 4.84 14.48
CA LYS A 271 28.76 5.50 13.68
C LYS A 271 28.60 4.76 12.35
N GLN A 272 27.36 4.53 11.96
CA GLN A 272 27.05 4.00 10.63
C GLN A 272 27.15 5.13 9.62
N VAL A 273 27.96 4.91 8.59
CA VAL A 273 28.01 5.72 7.38
C VAL A 273 27.30 4.97 6.28
N VAL A 274 26.36 5.64 5.60
CA VAL A 274 25.66 5.08 4.45
C VAL A 274 25.89 6.00 3.25
N ILE A 275 26.45 5.42 2.19
CA ILE A 275 26.53 6.04 0.88
C ILE A 275 25.19 5.81 0.17
N LYS A 276 24.56 6.91 -0.22
CA LYS A 276 23.35 6.90 -1.01
C LYS A 276 23.62 7.47 -2.39
N ALA A 277 22.78 7.16 -3.36
CA ALA A 277 22.91 7.66 -4.71
C ALA A 277 21.56 8.12 -5.29
N ASP A 278 21.63 8.98 -6.29
CA ASP A 278 20.52 9.12 -7.22
C ASP A 278 20.82 8.35 -8.51
N VAL A 279 19.80 7.72 -9.07
CA VAL A 279 19.85 6.87 -10.26
C VAL A 279 19.39 7.67 -11.48
N TYR A 280 19.90 7.35 -12.66
CA TYR A 280 19.34 7.89 -13.91
C TYR A 280 17.88 7.44 -14.06
N SER A 281 17.04 8.33 -14.60
CA SER A 281 15.60 8.10 -14.76
C SER A 281 15.23 7.17 -15.93
N SER A 282 16.23 6.78 -16.73
CA SER A 282 16.11 5.83 -17.82
C SER A 282 17.48 5.20 -18.02
N ILE A 283 17.57 3.88 -17.88
CA ILE A 283 18.78 3.10 -18.12
C ILE A 283 18.49 2.15 -19.29
N ASP A 284 19.45 1.99 -20.19
CA ASP A 284 19.30 1.00 -21.26
C ASP A 284 19.26 -0.40 -20.65
N SER A 285 18.28 -1.22 -21.01
CA SER A 285 18.19 -2.62 -20.55
C SER A 285 19.45 -3.43 -20.79
N ALA A 286 20.24 -3.10 -21.82
CA ALA A 286 21.54 -3.72 -22.03
C ALA A 286 22.55 -3.41 -20.91
N ASP A 287 22.46 -2.23 -20.28
CA ASP A 287 23.37 -1.80 -19.23
C ASP A 287 23.09 -2.55 -17.91
N TYR A 288 21.82 -2.82 -17.53
CA TYR A 288 21.56 -3.59 -16.29
C TYR A 288 21.38 -5.12 -16.48
N ASN A 289 21.11 -5.63 -17.70
CA ASN A 289 20.97 -7.09 -17.92
C ASN A 289 22.31 -7.81 -18.16
N THR A 290 23.36 -7.09 -18.56
CA THR A 290 24.62 -7.71 -19.01
C THR A 290 25.81 -7.45 -18.09
N GLU A 291 25.61 -6.64 -17.06
CA GLU A 291 26.68 -6.11 -16.21
C GLU A 291 26.24 -6.01 -14.76
N THR A 292 27.22 -6.01 -13.84
CA THR A 292 26.98 -5.89 -12.41
C THR A 292 27.81 -4.74 -11.87
N TYR A 293 27.16 -3.81 -11.18
CA TYR A 293 27.80 -2.60 -10.69
C TYR A 293 28.23 -2.76 -9.24
N THR A 294 29.54 -2.73 -8.99
CA THR A 294 30.09 -2.89 -7.63
C THR A 294 30.58 -1.55 -7.09
N ILE A 295 30.33 -1.29 -5.81
CA ILE A 295 30.88 -0.16 -5.07
C ILE A 295 31.61 -0.67 -3.82
N SER A 296 32.83 -0.19 -3.60
CA SER A 296 33.63 -0.61 -2.45
C SER A 296 34.52 0.50 -1.88
N LEU A 297 35.16 0.24 -0.75
CA LEU A 297 36.32 1.03 -0.34
C LEU A 297 37.58 0.55 -1.10
N PRO A 298 38.54 1.44 -1.40
CA PRO A 298 39.79 1.08 -2.07
C PRO A 298 40.56 -0.02 -1.34
N ALA A 299 41.27 -0.84 -2.12
CA ALA A 299 42.28 -1.75 -1.58
C ALA A 299 43.35 -1.01 -0.75
N ALA A 300 44.03 -1.74 0.13
CA ALA A 300 45.10 -1.25 1.03
C ALA A 300 44.67 -0.32 2.17
N GLY A 301 43.41 -0.40 2.64
CA GLY A 301 43.01 0.20 3.92
C GLY A 301 42.89 1.73 3.92
N SER A 302 42.75 2.35 2.75
CA SER A 302 42.80 3.81 2.57
C SER A 302 41.43 4.46 2.34
N GLY A 303 40.35 3.71 2.50
CA GLY A 303 38.99 4.15 2.19
C GLY A 303 38.49 5.28 3.10
N VAL A 304 38.77 5.22 4.39
CA VAL A 304 38.38 6.26 5.36
C VAL A 304 39.61 6.90 5.95
N ARG A 305 39.66 8.25 5.95
CA ARG A 305 40.68 9.02 6.69
C ARG A 305 40.01 9.82 7.80
N ALA A 306 40.57 9.70 9.00
CA ALA A 306 40.19 10.47 10.16
C ALA A 306 41.41 11.12 10.83
N VAL A 307 41.18 12.16 11.60
CA VAL A 307 42.20 12.82 12.43
C VAL A 307 41.91 12.49 13.89
N ASP A 308 42.92 12.03 14.63
CA ASP A 308 42.79 11.74 16.06
C ASP A 308 42.98 12.98 16.95
N GLY A 309 42.93 12.79 18.27
CA GLY A 309 43.12 13.87 19.23
C GLY A 309 44.52 14.45 19.27
N ALA A 310 45.54 13.72 18.82
CA ALA A 310 46.90 14.22 18.65
C ALA A 310 47.10 14.99 17.32
N GLY A 311 46.08 15.01 16.45
CA GLY A 311 46.13 15.66 15.15
C GLY A 311 46.77 14.80 14.06
N ILE A 312 46.89 13.48 14.28
CA ILE A 312 47.49 12.53 13.35
C ILE A 312 46.42 11.92 12.45
N ASP A 313 46.75 11.79 11.16
CA ASP A 313 45.92 11.09 10.19
C ASP A 313 45.96 9.57 10.42
N GLN A 314 44.78 8.99 10.59
CA GLN A 314 44.54 7.57 10.67
C GLN A 314 43.72 7.11 9.46
N TYR A 315 44.05 5.93 8.93
CA TYR A 315 43.40 5.34 7.75
C TYR A 315 42.87 3.95 8.07
N ALA A 316 41.68 3.63 7.57
CA ALA A 316 41.14 2.27 7.61
C ALA A 316 40.10 2.04 6.52
N GLY A 317 39.64 0.78 6.43
CA GLY A 317 38.64 0.35 5.47
C GLY A 317 39.28 -0.01 4.14
N ASP A 318 39.10 -1.27 3.76
CA ASP A 318 39.59 -1.85 2.51
C ASP A 318 38.42 -2.41 1.68
N ASN A 319 38.74 -3.04 0.55
CA ASN A 319 37.77 -3.59 -0.39
C ASN A 319 36.93 -4.77 0.14
N THR A 320 37.12 -5.22 1.39
CA THR A 320 36.16 -6.11 2.05
C THR A 320 34.84 -5.38 2.36
N ILE A 321 34.87 -4.06 2.40
CA ILE A 321 33.70 -3.19 2.48
C ILE A 321 33.20 -2.93 1.07
N THR A 322 32.34 -3.84 0.59
CA THR A 322 31.85 -3.85 -0.80
C THR A 322 30.35 -4.18 -0.87
N ARG A 323 29.68 -3.69 -1.91
CA ARG A 323 28.31 -4.04 -2.29
C ARG A 323 28.15 -4.04 -3.81
N THR A 324 27.30 -4.94 -4.29
CA THR A 324 26.83 -5.00 -5.67
C THR A 324 25.30 -4.90 -5.65
N PRO A 325 24.72 -3.69 -5.74
CA PRO A 325 23.26 -3.53 -5.89
C PRO A 325 22.78 -4.15 -7.21
N VAL A 326 21.58 -4.75 -7.19
CA VAL A 326 20.88 -5.19 -8.40
C VAL A 326 20.19 -3.97 -9.00
N ILE A 327 20.49 -3.63 -10.25
CA ILE A 327 19.81 -2.56 -10.97
C ILE A 327 18.63 -3.16 -11.72
N SER A 328 17.47 -2.50 -11.63
CA SER A 328 16.24 -2.93 -12.30
C SER A 328 15.56 -1.73 -12.95
N ALA A 329 14.84 -2.00 -14.04
CA ALA A 329 13.87 -1.05 -14.60
C ALA A 329 12.88 -0.59 -13.52
N ASP A 330 12.25 0.56 -13.77
CA ASP A 330 11.23 1.12 -12.88
C ASP A 330 10.13 0.08 -12.55
N LEU A 331 9.61 0.14 -11.33
CA LEU A 331 8.54 -0.75 -10.88
C LEU A 331 7.27 -0.61 -11.74
N THR A 332 7.06 0.56 -12.36
CA THR A 332 5.97 0.82 -13.31
C THR A 332 6.02 -0.06 -14.56
N ASP A 333 7.21 -0.34 -15.06
CA ASP A 333 7.41 -1.16 -16.28
C ASP A 333 7.23 -2.65 -15.97
N SER A 334 7.13 -2.98 -14.69
CA SER A 334 6.90 -4.33 -14.18
C SER A 334 5.48 -4.52 -13.63
N ALA A 335 4.57 -3.56 -13.88
CA ALA A 335 3.17 -3.64 -13.44
C ALA A 335 2.52 -4.94 -13.91
N THR A 336 1.65 -5.51 -13.08
CA THR A 336 0.92 -6.73 -13.41
C THR A 336 -0.54 -6.61 -13.03
N LEU A 337 -1.44 -7.17 -13.85
CA LEU A 337 -2.84 -7.37 -13.50
C LEU A 337 -3.13 -8.88 -13.43
N THR A 338 -3.63 -9.34 -12.28
CA THR A 338 -3.96 -10.77 -12.09
C THR A 338 -5.45 -10.96 -11.86
N LEU A 339 -6.03 -11.92 -12.58
CA LEU A 339 -7.44 -12.29 -12.50
C LEU A 339 -7.64 -13.56 -11.67
N SER A 340 -8.72 -13.61 -10.89
CA SER A 340 -9.14 -14.81 -10.18
C SER A 340 -10.64 -14.87 -9.96
N LEU A 341 -11.19 -16.09 -9.83
CA LEU A 341 -12.59 -16.29 -9.44
C LEU A 341 -12.80 -15.84 -7.99
N ASN A 342 -13.76 -14.94 -7.75
CA ASN A 342 -14.10 -14.52 -6.40
C ASN A 342 -15.03 -15.55 -5.73
N ASN A 343 -14.86 -15.78 -4.43
CA ASN A 343 -15.67 -16.73 -3.66
C ASN A 343 -17.17 -16.37 -3.55
N SER A 344 -17.53 -15.12 -3.86
CA SER A 344 -18.92 -14.65 -3.93
C SER A 344 -19.57 -14.96 -5.27
N SER A 345 -18.81 -15.50 -6.24
CA SER A 345 -19.36 -15.95 -7.52
C SER A 345 -20.43 -17.01 -7.26
N PRO A 346 -21.60 -16.93 -7.90
CA PRO A 346 -22.68 -17.86 -7.63
C PRO A 346 -22.25 -19.31 -7.87
N ILE A 347 -22.41 -20.14 -6.84
CA ILE A 347 -22.21 -21.58 -6.98
C ILE A 347 -23.21 -22.16 -7.98
N LYS A 348 -22.91 -23.37 -8.45
CA LYS A 348 -23.77 -24.09 -9.39
C LYS A 348 -25.19 -24.20 -8.86
N ARG A 349 -26.14 -23.74 -9.67
CA ARG A 349 -27.55 -23.62 -9.28
C ARG A 349 -28.48 -23.74 -10.48
N GLU A 350 -29.76 -23.86 -10.19
CA GLU A 350 -30.83 -23.74 -11.17
C GLU A 350 -31.84 -22.70 -10.66
N ILE A 351 -32.28 -21.80 -11.52
CA ILE A 351 -33.21 -20.71 -11.21
C ILE A 351 -34.40 -20.75 -12.16
N VAL A 352 -35.55 -20.27 -11.68
CA VAL A 352 -36.80 -20.26 -12.45
C VAL A 352 -37.15 -18.84 -12.90
N ALA A 353 -37.15 -18.64 -14.20
CA ALA A 353 -37.52 -17.40 -14.86
C ALA A 353 -39.04 -17.23 -14.86
N SER A 354 -39.55 -16.59 -13.80
CA SER A 354 -40.98 -16.35 -13.55
C SER A 354 -41.32 -14.86 -13.55
N GLN A 355 -40.48 -14.03 -14.18
CA GLN A 355 -40.75 -12.61 -14.39
C GLN A 355 -41.24 -12.35 -15.82
N GLY A 356 -41.70 -11.12 -16.05
CA GLY A 356 -42.26 -10.67 -17.32
C GLY A 356 -43.72 -11.12 -17.51
N SER A 357 -44.40 -10.59 -18.53
CA SER A 357 -45.81 -10.94 -18.78
C SER A 357 -46.02 -12.37 -19.29
N ALA A 358 -44.93 -13.04 -19.70
CA ALA A 358 -44.94 -14.40 -20.23
C ALA A 358 -44.27 -15.40 -19.27
N ASP A 359 -43.93 -14.99 -18.04
CA ASP A 359 -43.28 -15.80 -17.01
C ASP A 359 -42.09 -16.59 -17.58
N ASN A 360 -41.17 -15.89 -18.25
CA ASN A 360 -40.04 -16.49 -18.94
C ASN A 360 -38.79 -15.59 -19.00
N GLU A 361 -38.73 -14.59 -18.12
CA GLU A 361 -37.69 -13.58 -18.06
C GLU A 361 -37.05 -13.54 -16.66
N LEU A 362 -35.80 -13.10 -16.60
CA LEU A 362 -35.09 -12.68 -15.40
C LEU A 362 -34.22 -11.48 -15.75
N ASP A 363 -34.21 -10.46 -14.90
CA ASP A 363 -33.28 -9.34 -15.02
C ASP A 363 -32.12 -9.50 -14.05
N ASP A 364 -30.96 -8.96 -14.42
CA ASP A 364 -29.80 -8.84 -13.53
C ASP A 364 -29.30 -10.17 -12.92
N VAL A 365 -29.40 -11.28 -13.65
CA VAL A 365 -28.91 -12.57 -13.16
C VAL A 365 -27.39 -12.53 -13.04
N THR A 366 -26.86 -12.59 -11.82
CA THR A 366 -25.41 -12.70 -11.60
C THR A 366 -24.90 -14.04 -12.15
N LEU A 367 -23.92 -13.97 -13.04
CA LEU A 367 -23.29 -15.14 -13.67
C LEU A 367 -21.83 -15.34 -13.24
N LEU A 368 -21.12 -14.26 -12.92
CA LEU A 368 -19.72 -14.29 -12.49
C LEU A 368 -19.44 -13.14 -11.52
N VAL A 369 -18.71 -13.44 -10.46
CA VAL A 369 -17.99 -12.44 -9.67
C VAL A 369 -16.50 -12.79 -9.74
N PHE A 370 -15.66 -11.83 -10.07
CA PHE A 370 -14.23 -12.05 -10.22
C PHE A 370 -13.41 -10.90 -9.66
N ASP A 371 -12.19 -11.20 -9.27
CA ASP A 371 -11.25 -10.25 -8.72
C ASP A 371 -10.15 -9.96 -9.74
N VAL A 372 -9.78 -8.68 -9.83
CA VAL A 372 -8.58 -8.21 -10.51
C VAL A 372 -7.65 -7.58 -9.48
N LYS A 373 -6.36 -7.87 -9.54
CA LYS A 373 -5.35 -7.32 -8.63
C LYS A 373 -4.24 -6.65 -9.43
N ALA A 374 -4.04 -5.36 -9.19
CA ALA A 374 -2.89 -4.62 -9.70
C ALA A 374 -1.72 -4.75 -8.72
N GLU A 375 -0.51 -4.96 -9.22
CA GLU A 375 0.71 -4.93 -8.41
C GLU A 375 1.75 -4.00 -9.04
N LYS A 376 2.59 -3.41 -8.18
CA LYS A 376 3.72 -2.52 -8.52
C LYS A 376 3.35 -1.15 -9.10
N ASP A 377 2.21 -1.00 -9.76
CA ASP A 377 1.64 0.29 -10.18
C ASP A 377 0.11 0.27 -10.18
N ASP A 378 -0.50 1.46 -10.32
CA ASP A 378 -1.92 1.58 -10.70
C ASP A 378 -2.10 1.05 -12.12
N VAL A 379 -3.21 0.34 -12.37
CA VAL A 379 -3.55 -0.20 -13.69
C VAL A 379 -4.94 0.30 -14.10
N THR A 380 -5.03 0.90 -15.29
CA THR A 380 -6.30 1.32 -15.91
C THR A 380 -6.74 0.24 -16.89
N ILE A 381 -7.87 -0.40 -16.61
CA ILE A 381 -8.52 -1.32 -17.56
C ILE A 381 -9.34 -0.48 -18.55
N THR A 382 -8.97 -0.49 -19.82
CA THR A 382 -9.66 0.26 -20.88
C THR A 382 -10.76 -0.57 -21.54
N ASP A 383 -10.48 -1.86 -21.77
CA ASP A 383 -11.43 -2.80 -22.37
C ASP A 383 -11.44 -4.13 -21.62
N LEU A 384 -12.64 -4.71 -21.50
CA LEU A 384 -12.86 -6.02 -20.90
C LEU A 384 -13.87 -6.79 -21.72
N ASN A 385 -13.52 -8.02 -22.11
CA ASN A 385 -14.45 -8.96 -22.69
C ASN A 385 -14.81 -10.06 -21.68
N VAL A 386 -16.08 -10.47 -21.70
CA VAL A 386 -16.57 -11.59 -20.90
C VAL A 386 -17.30 -12.59 -21.80
N GLY A 387 -16.81 -13.82 -21.84
CA GLY A 387 -17.46 -14.91 -22.54
C GLY A 387 -18.73 -15.36 -21.83
N ILE A 388 -19.85 -15.46 -22.56
CA ILE A 388 -21.14 -15.95 -22.04
C ILE A 388 -21.51 -17.23 -22.78
N TRP A 389 -21.24 -18.37 -22.15
CA TRP A 389 -21.40 -19.69 -22.74
C TRP A 389 -22.75 -20.29 -22.39
N LYS A 390 -23.57 -20.56 -23.41
CA LYS A 390 -24.79 -21.33 -23.29
C LYS A 390 -24.55 -22.79 -23.66
N THR A 391 -24.95 -23.71 -22.80
CA THR A 391 -25.03 -25.15 -23.08
C THR A 391 -26.44 -25.69 -22.82
N GLY A 392 -26.71 -26.92 -23.25
CA GLY A 392 -28.05 -27.51 -23.19
C GLY A 392 -28.97 -27.01 -24.30
N SER A 393 -30.16 -27.58 -24.38
CA SER A 393 -31.14 -27.35 -25.46
C SER A 393 -32.29 -26.40 -25.08
N GLY A 394 -32.27 -25.83 -23.87
CA GLY A 394 -33.27 -24.86 -23.43
C GLY A 394 -33.30 -23.59 -24.28
N ALA A 395 -34.46 -22.94 -24.35
CA ALA A 395 -34.66 -21.79 -25.25
C ALA A 395 -34.06 -20.48 -24.73
N ALA A 396 -33.79 -20.35 -23.43
CA ALA A 396 -33.39 -19.08 -22.82
C ALA A 396 -32.15 -18.45 -23.50
N THR A 397 -32.11 -17.12 -23.61
CA THR A 397 -30.97 -16.36 -24.14
C THR A 397 -30.51 -15.30 -23.16
N ALA A 398 -29.20 -15.01 -23.15
CA ALA A 398 -28.58 -13.92 -22.38
C ALA A 398 -28.24 -12.71 -23.27
N SER A 399 -28.90 -12.60 -24.43
CA SER A 399 -28.50 -11.77 -25.56
C SER A 399 -29.15 -10.38 -25.59
N THR A 400 -29.78 -9.94 -24.49
CA THR A 400 -30.47 -8.64 -24.47
C THR A 400 -29.72 -7.58 -23.68
N SER A 401 -29.00 -7.98 -22.64
CA SER A 401 -28.11 -7.09 -21.89
C SER A 401 -27.19 -7.95 -21.02
N VAL A 402 -25.89 -7.67 -21.08
CA VAL A 402 -24.90 -8.17 -20.14
C VAL A 402 -24.18 -6.97 -19.57
N SER A 403 -24.18 -6.81 -18.26
CA SER A 403 -23.68 -5.61 -17.58
C SER A 403 -22.55 -5.96 -16.62
N LEU A 404 -21.56 -5.07 -16.56
CA LEU A 404 -20.43 -5.10 -15.66
C LEU A 404 -20.65 -4.13 -14.50
N PHE A 405 -20.46 -4.60 -13.27
CA PHE A 405 -20.64 -3.80 -12.06
C PHE A 405 -19.37 -3.75 -11.20
N ASP A 406 -19.10 -2.59 -10.61
CA ASP A 406 -18.21 -2.39 -9.46
C ASP A 406 -19.08 -2.11 -8.22
N GLY A 407 -19.16 -3.10 -7.32
CA GLY A 407 -20.12 -3.07 -6.21
C GLY A 407 -21.56 -3.00 -6.70
N SER A 408 -22.26 -1.90 -6.39
CA SER A 408 -23.63 -1.64 -6.84
C SER A 408 -23.72 -0.73 -8.07
N THR A 409 -22.59 -0.21 -8.55
CA THR A 409 -22.54 0.73 -9.66
C THR A 409 -22.31 -0.03 -10.95
N GLU A 410 -23.22 0.14 -11.92
CA GLU A 410 -23.00 -0.35 -13.27
C GLU A 410 -21.91 0.50 -13.94
N ILE A 411 -20.89 -0.19 -14.48
CA ILE A 411 -19.77 0.42 -15.19
C ILE A 411 -20.15 0.56 -16.67
N ASP A 412 -20.58 -0.54 -17.27
CA ASP A 412 -20.94 -0.61 -18.68
C ASP A 412 -21.85 -1.81 -18.97
N SER A 413 -22.51 -1.80 -20.13
CA SER A 413 -23.41 -2.86 -20.59
C SER A 413 -23.27 -3.12 -22.08
N ASP A 414 -23.34 -4.38 -22.48
CA ASP A 414 -23.34 -4.79 -23.88
C ASP A 414 -24.64 -5.52 -24.26
N THR A 415 -25.08 -5.34 -25.49
CA THR A 415 -26.19 -6.10 -26.09
C THR A 415 -25.65 -7.10 -27.09
N MET A 416 -25.45 -8.33 -26.64
CA MET A 416 -24.88 -9.40 -27.46
C MET A 416 -25.87 -9.89 -28.53
N ALA A 417 -25.43 -10.07 -29.78
CA ALA A 417 -26.23 -10.83 -30.73
C ALA A 417 -26.25 -12.32 -30.37
N ALA A 418 -27.26 -13.06 -30.83
CA ALA A 418 -27.39 -14.49 -30.51
C ALA A 418 -26.23 -15.38 -31.00
N ALA A 419 -25.43 -14.90 -31.96
CA ALA A 419 -24.23 -15.57 -32.47
C ALA A 419 -22.96 -15.20 -31.69
N ASP A 420 -23.01 -14.14 -30.89
CA ASP A 420 -21.85 -13.66 -30.15
C ASP A 420 -21.61 -14.54 -28.94
N LEU A 421 -20.34 -14.78 -28.65
CA LEU A 421 -19.91 -15.60 -27.52
C LEU A 421 -19.34 -14.76 -26.38
N GLN A 422 -19.22 -13.44 -26.58
CA GLN A 422 -18.60 -12.52 -25.64
C GLN A 422 -19.40 -11.21 -25.57
N ALA A 423 -19.61 -10.72 -24.35
CA ALA A 423 -19.96 -9.33 -24.09
C ALA A 423 -18.67 -8.50 -24.13
N VAL A 424 -18.71 -7.35 -24.78
CA VAL A 424 -17.56 -6.43 -24.93
C VAL A 424 -17.86 -5.14 -24.17
N PHE A 425 -17.05 -4.84 -23.17
CA PHE A 425 -17.09 -3.58 -22.42
C PHE A 425 -15.88 -2.75 -22.83
N SER A 426 -16.10 -1.64 -23.53
CA SER A 426 -15.04 -0.82 -24.11
C SER A 426 -15.04 0.59 -23.55
N ASP A 427 -13.87 1.21 -23.51
CA ASP A 427 -13.69 2.58 -23.00
C ASP A 427 -14.18 2.73 -21.54
N ILE A 428 -14.00 1.69 -20.72
CA ILE A 428 -14.50 1.67 -19.33
C ILE A 428 -13.60 2.46 -18.37
N ASP A 429 -12.32 2.61 -18.71
CA ASP A 429 -11.28 3.35 -17.99
C ASP A 429 -11.31 3.17 -16.46
N VAL A 430 -11.40 1.90 -16.01
CA VAL A 430 -11.47 1.59 -14.59
C VAL A 430 -10.08 1.41 -14.01
N VAL A 431 -9.71 2.31 -13.09
CA VAL A 431 -8.46 2.21 -12.35
C VAL A 431 -8.55 1.19 -11.20
N VAL A 432 -7.61 0.27 -11.18
CA VAL A 432 -7.29 -0.63 -10.06
C VAL A 432 -6.02 -0.10 -9.40
N ALA A 433 -6.14 0.34 -8.15
CA ALA A 433 -5.00 0.94 -7.45
C ALA A 433 -3.90 -0.09 -7.15
N LYS A 434 -2.67 0.38 -7.12
CA LYS A 434 -1.46 -0.40 -6.83
C LYS A 434 -1.62 -1.24 -5.56
N ASP A 435 -1.24 -2.51 -5.70
CA ASP A 435 -1.23 -3.52 -4.63
C ASP A 435 -2.63 -3.73 -3.99
N THR A 436 -3.69 -3.39 -4.74
CA THR A 436 -5.08 -3.60 -4.32
C THR A 436 -5.83 -4.56 -5.24
N THR A 437 -6.92 -5.11 -4.73
CA THR A 437 -7.84 -5.97 -5.47
C THR A 437 -9.17 -5.24 -5.65
N LYS A 438 -9.67 -5.22 -6.88
CA LYS A 438 -11.01 -4.77 -7.22
C LYS A 438 -11.87 -5.97 -7.63
N THR A 439 -13.12 -6.00 -7.18
CA THR A 439 -14.07 -7.08 -7.46
C THR A 439 -15.12 -6.59 -8.44
N PHE A 440 -15.29 -7.30 -9.55
CA PHE A 440 -16.32 -7.03 -10.54
C PHE A 440 -17.41 -8.09 -10.51
N THR A 441 -18.63 -7.68 -10.85
CA THR A 441 -19.79 -8.56 -10.99
C THR A 441 -20.35 -8.48 -12.39
N VAL A 442 -20.49 -9.62 -13.07
CA VAL A 442 -21.13 -9.74 -14.38
C VAL A 442 -22.56 -10.24 -14.18
N LYS A 443 -23.51 -9.47 -14.68
CA LYS A 443 -24.93 -9.81 -14.70
C LYS A 443 -25.44 -9.90 -16.12
N ALA A 444 -26.47 -10.71 -16.33
CA ALA A 444 -27.13 -10.81 -17.62
C ALA A 444 -28.65 -10.83 -17.46
N ASP A 445 -29.31 -10.17 -18.39
CA ASP A 445 -30.73 -10.28 -18.63
C ASP A 445 -31.02 -11.56 -19.42
N ILE A 446 -31.95 -12.36 -18.91
CA ILE A 446 -32.34 -13.62 -19.49
C ILE A 446 -33.76 -13.50 -20.05
N ARG A 447 -33.94 -13.95 -21.29
CA ARG A 447 -35.22 -13.90 -22.00
C ARG A 447 -35.58 -15.25 -22.61
N ALA A 448 -36.87 -15.42 -22.90
CA ALA A 448 -37.43 -16.56 -23.65
C ALA A 448 -37.09 -17.93 -23.04
N ALA A 449 -37.03 -18.03 -21.71
CA ALA A 449 -36.91 -19.32 -21.04
C ALA A 449 -38.13 -20.22 -21.38
N ASN A 450 -37.92 -21.53 -21.36
CA ASN A 450 -39.00 -22.52 -21.51
C ASN A 450 -38.80 -23.66 -20.50
N GLY A 451 -39.62 -24.72 -20.60
CA GLY A 451 -39.58 -25.83 -19.64
C GLY A 451 -38.28 -26.64 -19.64
N THR A 452 -37.45 -26.46 -20.67
CA THR A 452 -36.14 -27.12 -20.81
C THR A 452 -35.04 -26.20 -20.30
N VAL A 453 -34.13 -26.74 -19.48
CA VAL A 453 -33.01 -25.96 -18.92
C VAL A 453 -32.04 -25.50 -20.00
N ALA A 454 -31.73 -24.21 -19.99
CA ALA A 454 -30.55 -23.63 -20.61
C ALA A 454 -29.50 -23.35 -19.53
N ASN A 455 -28.26 -23.75 -19.78
CA ASN A 455 -27.16 -23.61 -18.81
C ASN A 455 -26.23 -22.48 -19.24
N PHE A 456 -25.95 -21.53 -18.36
CA PHE A 456 -25.05 -20.41 -18.62
C PHE A 456 -23.80 -20.48 -17.74
N VAL A 457 -22.64 -20.19 -18.33
CA VAL A 457 -21.35 -20.01 -17.65
C VAL A 457 -20.71 -18.74 -18.19
N ALA A 458 -20.33 -17.82 -17.30
CA ALA A 458 -19.57 -16.63 -17.69
C ALA A 458 -18.08 -16.82 -17.37
N SER A 459 -17.20 -16.31 -18.23
CA SER A 459 -15.75 -16.43 -18.05
C SER A 459 -14.98 -15.25 -18.64
N THR A 460 -13.90 -14.84 -17.98
CA THR A 460 -12.91 -13.93 -18.54
C THR A 460 -11.48 -14.42 -18.24
N THR A 461 -10.51 -13.94 -19.02
CA THR A 461 -9.09 -14.34 -18.92
C THR A 461 -8.21 -13.13 -19.17
N ALA A 462 -6.93 -13.20 -18.80
CA ALA A 462 -5.95 -12.18 -19.13
C ALA A 462 -5.95 -11.78 -20.63
N ALA A 463 -6.16 -12.73 -21.54
CA ALA A 463 -6.20 -12.44 -22.98
C ALA A 463 -7.46 -11.67 -23.45
N MET A 464 -8.39 -11.39 -22.55
CA MET A 464 -9.66 -10.71 -22.80
C MET A 464 -9.71 -9.32 -22.16
N ILE A 465 -8.58 -8.81 -21.69
CA ILE A 465 -8.44 -7.46 -21.12
C ILE A 465 -7.47 -6.66 -21.98
N THR A 466 -7.75 -5.36 -22.09
CA THR A 466 -6.78 -4.35 -22.52
C THR A 466 -6.65 -3.35 -21.38
N ASP A 467 -5.40 -3.08 -20.99
CA ASP A 467 -5.09 -2.20 -19.88
C ASP A 467 -3.74 -1.49 -20.07
N GLU A 468 -3.51 -0.49 -19.23
CA GLU A 468 -2.27 0.28 -19.20
C GLU A 468 -1.90 0.68 -17.76
N ASN A 469 -0.60 0.84 -17.50
CA ASN A 469 -0.10 1.36 -16.23
C ASN A 469 -0.29 2.89 -16.14
N SER A 470 0.18 3.52 -15.06
CA SER A 470 0.06 4.97 -14.87
C SER A 470 0.80 5.83 -15.91
N ARG A 471 1.64 5.22 -16.75
CA ARG A 471 2.38 5.87 -17.85
C ARG A 471 1.77 5.64 -19.24
N GLY A 472 0.74 4.79 -19.34
CA GLY A 472 0.16 4.39 -20.62
C GLY A 472 0.89 3.22 -21.30
N ASP A 473 1.73 2.49 -20.56
CA ASP A 473 2.41 1.31 -21.07
C ASP A 473 1.60 0.04 -20.77
N ALA A 474 1.72 -0.96 -21.64
CA ALA A 474 1.04 -2.25 -21.49
C ALA A 474 1.46 -2.99 -20.21
N VAL A 475 0.50 -3.67 -19.58
CA VAL A 475 0.70 -4.40 -18.32
C VAL A 475 0.92 -5.89 -18.60
N THR A 476 1.59 -6.59 -17.68
CA THR A 476 1.69 -8.06 -17.77
C THR A 476 0.50 -8.73 -17.08
N ASP A 477 -0.38 -9.32 -17.89
CA ASP A 477 -1.62 -9.91 -17.38
C ASP A 477 -1.54 -11.41 -17.18
N SER A 478 -2.23 -11.90 -16.15
CA SER A 478 -2.31 -13.34 -15.89
C SER A 478 -3.60 -13.77 -15.21
N GLY A 479 -3.84 -15.08 -15.19
CA GLY A 479 -5.00 -15.67 -14.51
C GLY A 479 -6.27 -15.71 -15.36
N SER A 480 -7.32 -16.23 -14.73
CA SER A 480 -8.65 -16.37 -15.32
C SER A 480 -9.71 -16.49 -14.24
N ALA A 481 -10.95 -16.20 -14.62
CA ALA A 481 -12.11 -16.40 -13.78
C ALA A 481 -13.22 -17.05 -14.61
N THR A 482 -13.63 -18.26 -14.21
CA THR A 482 -14.74 -18.98 -14.83
C THR A 482 -15.78 -19.27 -13.76
N GLY A 483 -16.98 -18.74 -13.95
CA GLY A 483 -18.10 -18.91 -13.04
C GLY A 483 -18.65 -20.34 -13.07
N TYR A 484 -19.55 -20.63 -12.14
CA TYR A 484 -20.25 -21.91 -12.12
C TYR A 484 -21.50 -21.89 -13.00
N GLN A 485 -21.96 -23.07 -13.38
CA GLN A 485 -23.14 -23.21 -14.22
C GLN A 485 -24.41 -22.70 -13.51
N THR A 486 -25.12 -21.77 -14.15
CA THR A 486 -26.49 -21.37 -13.78
C THR A 486 -27.47 -21.93 -14.79
N GLY A 487 -28.27 -22.91 -14.37
CA GLY A 487 -29.36 -23.48 -15.16
C GLY A 487 -30.61 -22.60 -15.07
N ILE A 488 -31.31 -22.38 -16.18
CA ILE A 488 -32.50 -21.53 -16.23
C ILE A 488 -33.61 -22.23 -17.00
N ARG A 489 -34.81 -22.24 -16.42
CA ARG A 489 -36.08 -22.67 -17.05
C ARG A 489 -37.20 -21.73 -16.63
N ASN A 490 -38.36 -21.80 -17.29
CA ASN A 490 -39.47 -20.88 -16.98
C ASN A 490 -40.43 -21.37 -15.88
N ALA A 491 -40.49 -22.68 -15.63
CA ALA A 491 -41.33 -23.26 -14.58
C ALA A 491 -40.68 -24.52 -14.00
N GLY A 492 -40.81 -24.73 -12.69
CA GLY A 492 -40.32 -25.93 -12.02
C GLY A 492 -40.05 -25.79 -10.54
N ALA A 493 -39.22 -26.70 -10.03
CA ALA A 493 -38.77 -26.72 -8.65
C ALA A 493 -37.48 -25.92 -8.47
N GLU A 494 -37.51 -24.90 -7.63
CA GLU A 494 -36.31 -24.33 -7.01
C GLU A 494 -35.92 -25.19 -5.80
N VAL A 495 -34.70 -25.73 -5.83
CA VAL A 495 -34.21 -26.69 -4.83
C VAL A 495 -33.11 -26.06 -4.01
N THR A 496 -33.28 -26.02 -2.68
CA THR A 496 -32.28 -25.51 -1.75
C THR A 496 -31.97 -26.54 -0.67
N LEU A 497 -30.68 -26.79 -0.41
CA LEU A 497 -30.27 -27.61 0.73
C LEU A 497 -30.34 -26.78 2.01
N VAL A 498 -31.14 -27.22 2.98
CA VAL A 498 -31.28 -26.56 4.30
C VAL A 498 -30.26 -27.11 5.29
N SER A 499 -30.10 -28.43 5.32
CA SER A 499 -29.07 -29.09 6.14
C SER A 499 -28.82 -30.51 5.68
N LYS A 500 -27.67 -31.05 6.07
CA LYS A 500 -27.23 -32.42 5.82
C LYS A 500 -26.50 -32.97 7.03
N THR A 501 -26.75 -34.21 7.39
CA THR A 501 -26.05 -34.92 8.47
C THR A 501 -25.88 -36.39 8.08
N ILE A 502 -24.86 -37.05 8.61
CA ILE A 502 -24.73 -38.51 8.54
C ILE A 502 -24.31 -39.05 9.90
N THR A 503 -24.93 -40.15 10.32
CA THR A 503 -24.64 -40.79 11.62
C THR A 503 -24.38 -42.27 11.44
N THR A 504 -23.48 -42.81 12.26
CA THR A 504 -23.21 -44.24 12.36
C THR A 504 -24.07 -44.85 13.46
N ASP A 505 -24.63 -46.03 13.21
CA ASP A 505 -25.38 -46.83 14.20
C ASP A 505 -25.00 -48.31 14.12
N GLY A 506 -25.21 -49.04 15.22
CA GLY A 506 -24.97 -50.47 15.33
C GLY A 506 -23.55 -50.85 15.77
N VAL A 507 -23.14 -52.08 15.42
CA VAL A 507 -21.87 -52.71 15.84
C VAL A 507 -21.14 -53.34 14.65
N PRO A 508 -19.82 -53.64 14.74
CA PRO A 508 -19.06 -54.19 13.62
C PRO A 508 -19.69 -55.47 13.05
N GLU A 509 -19.69 -55.60 11.72
CA GLU A 509 -20.23 -56.78 11.06
C GLU A 509 -19.48 -58.05 11.46
N SER A 510 -20.23 -59.10 11.83
CA SER A 510 -19.62 -60.41 12.10
C SER A 510 -19.01 -61.03 10.83
N ASP A 511 -17.92 -61.79 10.99
CA ASP A 511 -17.39 -62.65 9.93
C ASP A 511 -18.22 -63.92 9.71
N THR A 512 -19.16 -64.23 10.61
CA THR A 512 -20.11 -65.33 10.39
C THR A 512 -21.13 -64.96 9.31
N ALA A 513 -21.52 -65.96 8.51
CA ALA A 513 -22.44 -65.83 7.38
C ALA A 513 -23.90 -65.54 7.80
N ASN A 514 -24.12 -64.49 8.58
CA ASN A 514 -25.44 -63.91 8.73
C ASN A 514 -25.79 -63.12 7.46
N THR A 515 -27.08 -63.03 7.16
CA THR A 515 -27.60 -62.38 5.95
C THR A 515 -28.17 -60.99 6.23
N PHE A 516 -28.00 -60.49 7.46
CA PHE A 516 -28.48 -59.18 7.90
C PHE A 516 -27.31 -58.31 8.37
N SER A 517 -27.44 -57.01 8.15
CA SER A 517 -26.46 -56.02 8.61
C SER A 517 -26.67 -55.70 10.08
N THR A 518 -25.57 -55.55 10.81
CA THR A 518 -25.53 -55.18 12.23
C THR A 518 -25.10 -53.73 12.46
N SER A 519 -24.70 -53.05 11.39
CA SER A 519 -24.37 -51.63 11.34
C SER A 519 -25.08 -50.91 10.19
N SER A 520 -25.30 -49.61 10.36
CA SER A 520 -25.83 -48.74 9.31
C SER A 520 -25.25 -47.33 9.40
N LEU A 521 -25.24 -46.64 8.26
CA LEU A 521 -25.05 -45.20 8.19
C LEU A 521 -26.37 -44.57 7.77
N SER A 522 -26.80 -43.52 8.45
CA SER A 522 -28.04 -42.81 8.16
C SER A 522 -27.74 -41.37 7.78
N ALA A 523 -27.86 -41.05 6.49
CA ALA A 523 -27.72 -39.70 5.97
C ALA A 523 -29.11 -39.02 5.95
N VAL A 524 -29.24 -37.88 6.59
CA VAL A 524 -30.47 -37.07 6.60
C VAL A 524 -30.20 -35.76 5.89
N PHE A 525 -31.03 -35.43 4.92
CA PHE A 525 -31.03 -34.15 4.23
C PHE A 525 -32.37 -33.47 4.44
N ASN A 526 -32.34 -32.19 4.79
CA ASN A 526 -33.52 -31.32 4.74
C ASN A 526 -33.43 -30.50 3.46
N VAL A 527 -34.31 -30.79 2.51
CA VAL A 527 -34.29 -30.15 1.19
C VAL A 527 -35.55 -29.30 1.04
N LYS A 528 -35.36 -28.00 0.83
CA LYS A 528 -36.45 -27.08 0.53
C LYS A 528 -36.75 -27.12 -0.97
N ILE A 529 -38.03 -27.30 -1.29
CA ILE A 529 -38.57 -27.29 -2.65
C ILE A 529 -39.57 -26.15 -2.73
N LYS A 530 -39.38 -25.23 -3.67
CA LYS A 530 -40.34 -24.17 -3.97
C LYS A 530 -40.83 -24.31 -5.41
N ALA A 531 -42.15 -24.27 -5.60
CA ALA A 531 -42.74 -24.29 -6.93
C ALA A 531 -42.76 -22.88 -7.51
N LEU A 532 -42.23 -22.69 -8.72
CA LEU A 532 -42.18 -21.40 -9.41
C LEU A 532 -42.66 -21.55 -10.86
N GLY A 533 -43.36 -20.54 -11.39
CA GLY A 533 -43.91 -20.48 -12.75
C GLY A 533 -45.06 -21.46 -13.04
N SER A 534 -45.27 -22.46 -12.17
CA SER A 534 -46.45 -23.32 -12.16
C SER A 534 -46.51 -24.14 -10.86
N SER A 535 -47.63 -24.81 -10.60
CA SER A 535 -47.69 -25.88 -9.59
C SER A 535 -46.89 -27.10 -10.05
N ILE A 536 -46.26 -27.80 -9.10
CA ILE A 536 -45.49 -29.02 -9.37
C ILE A 536 -46.05 -30.21 -8.59
N ASP A 537 -45.96 -31.40 -9.17
CA ASP A 537 -46.28 -32.66 -8.50
C ASP A 537 -45.01 -33.34 -7.97
N LEU A 538 -44.99 -33.55 -6.66
CA LEU A 538 -43.95 -34.23 -5.92
C LEU A 538 -44.39 -35.67 -5.63
N GLY A 539 -43.69 -36.66 -6.18
CA GLY A 539 -43.98 -38.06 -5.93
C GLY A 539 -43.51 -38.52 -4.55
N GLY A 540 -44.35 -39.24 -3.81
CA GLY A 540 -43.93 -39.97 -2.61
C GLY A 540 -43.05 -41.17 -2.95
N VAL A 541 -42.55 -41.87 -1.92
CA VAL A 541 -41.67 -43.06 -2.07
C VAL A 541 -42.24 -44.16 -2.96
N ALA A 542 -43.57 -44.33 -3.01
CA ALA A 542 -44.24 -45.33 -3.83
C ALA A 542 -44.73 -44.79 -5.20
N SER A 543 -44.38 -43.55 -5.55
CA SER A 543 -44.65 -42.99 -6.88
C SER A 543 -43.77 -43.67 -7.93
N GLY A 544 -44.24 -43.71 -9.19
CA GLY A 544 -43.39 -44.09 -10.32
C GLY A 544 -42.28 -43.06 -10.60
N THR A 545 -42.43 -41.84 -10.06
CA THR A 545 -41.49 -40.70 -10.16
C THR A 545 -41.28 -40.10 -8.76
N PRO A 546 -40.62 -40.82 -7.84
CA PRO A 546 -40.44 -40.36 -6.47
C PRO A 546 -39.54 -39.13 -6.41
N LEU A 547 -39.89 -38.15 -5.56
CA LEU A 547 -39.14 -36.90 -5.38
C LEU A 547 -37.64 -37.13 -5.19
N PHE A 548 -37.29 -38.16 -4.41
CA PHE A 548 -35.94 -38.66 -4.26
C PHE A 548 -35.89 -40.12 -4.73
N ALA A 549 -35.28 -40.34 -5.90
CA ALA A 549 -35.08 -41.68 -6.43
C ALA A 549 -34.08 -42.48 -5.58
N SER A 550 -34.38 -43.73 -5.26
CA SER A 550 -33.47 -44.62 -4.52
C SER A 550 -32.36 -45.23 -5.39
N SER A 551 -32.24 -44.77 -6.64
CA SER A 551 -31.22 -45.15 -7.61
C SER A 551 -30.03 -44.19 -7.58
N THR A 552 -28.99 -44.53 -8.35
CA THR A 552 -27.80 -43.69 -8.57
C THR A 552 -28.09 -42.33 -9.22
N THR A 553 -29.32 -42.13 -9.72
CA THR A 553 -29.81 -40.88 -10.27
C THR A 553 -30.34 -39.92 -9.20
N GLY A 554 -30.68 -40.41 -8.01
CA GLY A 554 -31.12 -39.59 -6.88
C GLY A 554 -30.04 -39.44 -5.80
N PHE A 555 -29.26 -40.49 -5.54
CA PHE A 555 -28.16 -40.47 -4.58
C PHE A 555 -26.92 -41.20 -5.07
N LYS A 556 -25.75 -40.77 -4.60
CA LYS A 556 -24.50 -41.53 -4.71
C LYS A 556 -23.87 -41.73 -3.34
N VAL A 557 -23.25 -42.90 -3.18
CA VAL A 557 -22.38 -43.21 -2.04
C VAL A 557 -20.94 -42.93 -2.45
N TYR A 558 -20.22 -42.24 -1.60
CA TYR A 558 -18.80 -41.93 -1.76
C TYR A 558 -18.02 -42.65 -0.68
N ARG A 559 -16.88 -43.24 -1.04
CA ARG A 559 -15.91 -43.81 -0.12
C ARG A 559 -14.56 -43.14 -0.33
N ASN A 560 -13.98 -42.57 0.73
CA ASN A 560 -12.71 -41.83 0.71
C ASN A 560 -12.70 -40.78 -0.42
N GLY A 561 -13.74 -39.94 -0.47
CA GLY A 561 -13.92 -38.89 -1.47
C GLY A 561 -14.38 -39.33 -2.87
N SER A 562 -14.29 -40.62 -3.22
CA SER A 562 -14.58 -41.14 -4.57
C SER A 562 -15.91 -41.86 -4.66
N TYR A 563 -16.59 -41.80 -5.81
CA TYR A 563 -17.85 -42.53 -6.01
C TYR A 563 -17.64 -44.04 -5.86
N ASP A 564 -18.38 -44.67 -4.95
CA ASP A 564 -18.35 -46.11 -4.70
C ASP A 564 -19.53 -46.79 -5.41
N SER A 565 -19.27 -47.32 -6.60
CA SER A 565 -20.27 -48.05 -7.39
C SER A 565 -20.62 -49.45 -6.85
N VAL A 566 -19.90 -49.94 -5.84
CA VAL A 566 -20.12 -51.27 -5.25
C VAL A 566 -21.28 -51.25 -4.26
N VAL A 567 -21.52 -50.12 -3.59
CA VAL A 567 -22.68 -49.92 -2.70
C VAL A 567 -23.92 -49.65 -3.54
N GLY A 568 -24.56 -50.72 -4.01
CA GLY A 568 -25.75 -50.69 -4.84
C GLY A 568 -27.08 -50.67 -4.05
N GLY A 569 -28.20 -50.66 -4.78
CA GLY A 569 -29.54 -50.54 -4.20
C GLY A 569 -29.99 -51.66 -3.25
N ALA A 570 -29.28 -52.80 -3.21
CA ALA A 570 -29.55 -53.86 -2.23
C ALA A 570 -29.00 -53.53 -0.83
N ALA A 571 -28.09 -52.55 -0.74
CA ALA A 571 -27.40 -52.12 0.47
C ALA A 571 -27.94 -50.80 1.01
N THR A 572 -28.96 -50.23 0.37
CA THR A 572 -29.42 -48.88 0.67
C THR A 572 -30.93 -48.80 0.71
N THR A 573 -31.44 -47.82 1.45
CA THR A 573 -32.86 -47.46 1.41
C THR A 573 -33.01 -45.94 1.43
N THR A 574 -34.11 -45.47 0.84
CA THR A 574 -34.51 -44.07 0.90
C THR A 574 -35.90 -44.00 1.53
N SER A 575 -36.08 -43.11 2.50
CA SER A 575 -37.37 -42.82 3.10
C SER A 575 -37.58 -41.32 3.23
N PHE A 576 -38.79 -40.87 2.93
CA PHE A 576 -39.21 -39.49 3.11
C PHE A 576 -40.73 -39.41 3.14
N SER A 577 -41.24 -38.34 3.75
CA SER A 577 -42.63 -37.95 3.72
C SER A 577 -42.72 -36.49 3.32
N ILE A 578 -43.62 -36.15 2.39
CA ILE A 578 -43.83 -34.77 1.98
C ILE A 578 -44.82 -34.12 2.98
N PRO A 579 -44.43 -33.03 3.67
CA PRO A 579 -45.31 -32.34 4.62
C PRO A 579 -46.64 -31.85 4.02
N SER A 580 -47.64 -31.61 4.88
CA SER A 580 -49.06 -31.48 4.53
C SER A 580 -49.51 -30.15 3.92
N ASN A 581 -48.63 -29.41 3.25
CA ASN A 581 -49.00 -28.18 2.54
C ASN A 581 -49.37 -28.41 1.06
N CYS A 582 -49.36 -29.67 0.60
CA CYS A 582 -49.87 -30.03 -0.72
C CYS A 582 -51.36 -30.39 -0.70
N THR A 583 -51.96 -30.34 -1.88
CA THR A 583 -53.20 -31.06 -2.19
C THR A 583 -52.90 -32.45 -2.75
N THR A 584 -53.92 -33.32 -2.81
CA THR A 584 -53.81 -34.63 -3.46
C THR A 584 -53.30 -34.47 -4.88
N GLY A 585 -52.19 -35.13 -5.20
CA GLY A 585 -51.48 -34.93 -6.46
C GLY A 585 -52.19 -35.48 -7.69
N SER A 586 -51.81 -35.01 -8.88
CA SER A 586 -52.38 -35.49 -10.15
C SER A 586 -51.90 -36.89 -10.54
N LEU A 587 -50.79 -37.35 -9.92
CA LEU A 587 -50.20 -38.68 -10.11
C LEU A 587 -50.50 -39.61 -8.94
N THR A 588 -50.47 -40.92 -9.18
CA THR A 588 -50.57 -41.93 -8.13
C THR A 588 -49.45 -41.73 -7.10
N ASN A 589 -49.80 -41.73 -5.81
CA ASN A 589 -48.87 -41.54 -4.68
C ASN A 589 -48.10 -40.20 -4.75
N SER A 590 -48.75 -39.10 -5.15
CA SER A 590 -48.11 -37.78 -5.28
C SER A 590 -48.83 -36.66 -4.52
N CYS A 591 -48.17 -35.51 -4.46
CA CYS A 591 -48.46 -34.31 -3.68
C CYS A 591 -48.35 -33.11 -4.63
N THR A 592 -49.43 -32.37 -4.92
CA THR A 592 -49.31 -31.13 -5.72
C THR A 592 -48.94 -29.98 -4.80
N LEU A 593 -47.78 -29.37 -5.04
CA LEU A 593 -47.35 -28.12 -4.41
C LEU A 593 -47.81 -26.96 -5.30
N ALA A 594 -48.65 -26.08 -4.76
CA ALA A 594 -49.16 -24.92 -5.48
C ALA A 594 -48.02 -23.97 -5.87
N GLU A 595 -48.20 -23.22 -6.95
CA GLU A 595 -47.23 -22.20 -7.36
C GLU A 595 -46.94 -21.22 -6.21
N ASN A 596 -45.67 -20.82 -6.06
CA ASN A 596 -45.13 -19.99 -4.99
C ASN A 596 -45.15 -20.62 -3.59
N ALA A 597 -45.73 -21.80 -3.40
CA ALA A 597 -45.61 -22.54 -2.16
C ALA A 597 -44.23 -23.21 -2.04
N GLU A 598 -43.74 -23.35 -0.81
CA GLU A 598 -42.51 -24.05 -0.49
C GLU A 598 -42.72 -25.11 0.59
N VAL A 599 -41.94 -26.20 0.53
CA VAL A 599 -41.96 -27.28 1.51
C VAL A 599 -40.53 -27.74 1.81
N VAL A 600 -40.23 -28.06 3.07
CA VAL A 600 -38.96 -28.69 3.46
C VAL A 600 -39.19 -30.18 3.65
N VAL A 601 -38.56 -31.01 2.81
CA VAL A 601 -38.70 -32.45 2.86
C VAL A 601 -37.48 -33.06 3.56
N PRO A 602 -37.65 -33.68 4.75
CA PRO A 602 -36.62 -34.50 5.35
C PRO A 602 -36.54 -35.83 4.60
N VAL A 603 -35.40 -36.11 3.98
CA VAL A 603 -35.12 -37.38 3.34
C VAL A 603 -34.00 -38.09 4.07
N THR A 604 -34.23 -39.36 4.41
CA THR A 604 -33.25 -40.25 5.03
C THR A 604 -32.80 -41.28 4.00
N PHE A 605 -31.50 -41.29 3.71
CA PHE A 605 -30.83 -42.30 2.93
C PHE A 605 -29.97 -43.16 3.86
N GLN A 606 -30.26 -44.46 3.93
CA GLN A 606 -29.49 -45.39 4.74
C GLN A 606 -28.55 -46.24 3.89
N ILE A 607 -27.37 -46.52 4.41
CA ILE A 607 -26.43 -47.52 3.90
C ILE A 607 -26.28 -48.61 4.96
N PHE A 608 -26.43 -49.87 4.58
CA PHE A 608 -26.21 -51.00 5.46
C PHE A 608 -24.78 -51.52 5.36
N GLY A 609 -24.26 -52.11 6.45
CA GLY A 609 -22.91 -52.67 6.51
C GLY A 609 -22.64 -53.87 5.58
N ARG A 610 -23.63 -54.33 4.81
CA ARG A 610 -23.52 -55.42 3.83
C ARG A 610 -24.11 -55.00 2.49
N ILE A 611 -23.43 -55.39 1.40
CA ILE A 611 -23.78 -54.94 0.04
C ILE A 611 -24.95 -55.72 -0.62
N THR A 612 -25.32 -56.86 -0.06
CA THR A 612 -26.45 -57.71 -0.50
C THR A 612 -26.94 -58.53 0.70
N ALA A 613 -28.12 -59.18 0.58
CA ALA A 613 -28.50 -60.27 1.48
C ALA A 613 -27.52 -61.45 1.34
N GLY A 614 -26.38 -61.36 2.01
CA GLY A 614 -25.25 -62.30 1.93
C GLY A 614 -24.08 -61.88 2.84
N PRO A 615 -23.01 -62.68 2.92
CA PRO A 615 -21.93 -62.47 3.89
C PRO A 615 -20.97 -61.32 3.51
N THR A 616 -21.17 -60.65 2.38
CA THR A 616 -20.25 -59.63 1.88
C THR A 616 -20.46 -58.30 2.59
N LYS A 617 -19.48 -57.94 3.42
CA LYS A 617 -19.41 -56.64 4.10
C LYS A 617 -19.12 -55.53 3.10
N VAL A 618 -19.56 -54.32 3.41
CA VAL A 618 -19.00 -53.11 2.78
C VAL A 618 -17.50 -53.03 3.10
N SER A 619 -16.73 -52.44 2.18
CA SER A 619 -15.29 -52.28 2.39
C SER A 619 -15.01 -51.27 3.52
N ALA A 620 -13.90 -51.42 4.22
CA ALA A 620 -13.47 -50.38 5.16
C ALA A 620 -13.23 -49.05 4.43
N GLY A 621 -13.56 -47.94 5.09
CA GLY A 621 -13.37 -46.59 4.56
C GLY A 621 -14.26 -45.55 5.24
N LEU A 622 -14.04 -44.30 4.86
CA LEU A 622 -14.89 -43.18 5.23
C LEU A 622 -15.97 -43.00 4.16
N TYR A 623 -17.23 -42.99 4.58
CA TYR A 623 -18.39 -42.97 3.71
C TYR A 623 -19.15 -41.65 3.81
N ALA A 624 -19.61 -41.15 2.67
CA ALA A 624 -20.51 -40.01 2.58
C ALA A 624 -21.62 -40.27 1.55
N VAL A 625 -22.72 -39.54 1.66
CA VAL A 625 -23.85 -39.61 0.71
C VAL A 625 -24.01 -38.26 0.04
N GLY A 626 -24.21 -38.25 -1.28
CA GLY A 626 -24.56 -37.05 -2.05
C GLY A 626 -25.94 -37.18 -2.68
N ILE A 627 -26.72 -36.09 -2.72
CA ILE A 627 -27.92 -35.98 -3.55
C ILE A 627 -27.49 -35.64 -4.97
N GLU A 628 -27.94 -36.44 -5.93
CA GLU A 628 -27.61 -36.27 -7.36
C GLU A 628 -28.78 -35.70 -8.17
N GLY A 629 -30.00 -35.85 -7.68
CA GLY A 629 -31.16 -35.38 -8.40
C GLY A 629 -32.43 -35.36 -7.58
N VAL A 630 -33.30 -34.40 -7.91
CA VAL A 630 -34.62 -34.23 -7.32
C VAL A 630 -35.65 -34.26 -8.43
N GLN A 631 -36.62 -35.17 -8.34
CA GLN A 631 -37.63 -35.37 -9.38
C GLN A 631 -38.92 -34.61 -9.09
N TRP A 632 -39.51 -34.05 -10.13
CA TRP A 632 -40.80 -33.37 -10.05
C TRP A 632 -41.50 -33.46 -11.39
N ASN A 633 -42.80 -33.18 -11.41
CA ASN A 633 -43.60 -33.16 -12.64
C ASN A 633 -44.39 -31.85 -12.69
N THR A 634 -44.86 -31.48 -13.88
CA THR A 634 -45.92 -30.48 -14.04
C THR A 634 -47.08 -31.12 -14.79
N SER A 635 -48.24 -30.48 -14.80
CA SER A 635 -49.36 -30.92 -15.64
C SER A 635 -49.05 -30.86 -17.14
N ALA A 636 -48.07 -30.04 -17.55
CA ALA A 636 -47.71 -29.82 -18.96
C ALA A 636 -46.52 -30.68 -19.44
N SER A 637 -45.70 -31.21 -18.52
CA SER A 637 -44.48 -31.97 -18.84
C SER A 637 -44.37 -33.22 -17.97
N GLY A 638 -43.98 -34.36 -18.57
CA GLY A 638 -43.62 -35.56 -17.82
C GLY A 638 -42.43 -35.35 -16.88
N ALA A 639 -42.01 -36.42 -16.21
CA ALA A 639 -40.97 -36.42 -15.18
C ALA A 639 -39.74 -35.58 -15.54
N GLN A 640 -39.50 -34.56 -14.73
CA GLN A 640 -38.31 -33.73 -14.77
C GLN A 640 -37.39 -34.13 -13.62
N THR A 641 -36.09 -33.90 -13.79
CA THR A 641 -35.11 -34.05 -12.71
C THR A 641 -34.21 -32.84 -12.69
N THR A 642 -34.17 -32.15 -11.55
CA THR A 642 -33.16 -31.13 -11.27
C THR A 642 -31.89 -31.83 -10.83
N THR A 643 -30.77 -31.59 -11.51
CA THR A 643 -29.51 -32.35 -11.35
C THR A 643 -28.28 -31.47 -11.10
N PHE A 644 -28.45 -30.17 -10.88
CA PHE A 644 -27.30 -29.27 -10.69
C PHE A 644 -26.43 -29.69 -9.49
N MET A 645 -27.03 -30.32 -8.46
CA MET A 645 -26.35 -30.84 -7.28
C MET A 645 -25.44 -32.06 -7.53
N ALA A 646 -25.58 -32.74 -8.67
CA ALA A 646 -24.83 -33.96 -8.97
C ALA A 646 -23.32 -33.75 -8.90
N GLY A 647 -22.65 -34.52 -8.04
CA GLY A 647 -21.21 -34.45 -7.83
C GLY A 647 -20.72 -33.28 -6.94
N GLU A 648 -21.58 -32.33 -6.58
CA GLU A 648 -21.20 -31.15 -5.82
C GLU A 648 -20.95 -31.48 -4.34
N ILE A 649 -19.82 -31.02 -3.79
CA ILE A 649 -19.44 -31.31 -2.40
C ILE A 649 -20.40 -30.69 -1.39
N ASP A 650 -21.02 -29.55 -1.74
CA ASP A 650 -22.02 -28.88 -0.93
C ASP A 650 -23.30 -29.72 -0.76
N TRP A 651 -23.55 -30.66 -1.67
CA TRP A 651 -24.66 -31.59 -1.62
C TRP A 651 -24.28 -32.98 -1.08
N ARG A 652 -23.05 -33.12 -0.56
CA ARG A 652 -22.52 -34.34 0.04
C ARG A 652 -22.35 -34.22 1.56
N THR A 653 -22.77 -35.22 2.34
CA THR A 653 -22.53 -35.25 3.79
C THR A 653 -21.04 -35.23 4.12
N THR A 654 -20.70 -34.97 5.38
CA THR A 654 -19.37 -35.30 5.91
C THR A 654 -19.10 -36.81 5.77
N GLU A 655 -17.83 -37.21 5.91
CA GLU A 655 -17.48 -38.63 5.86
C GLU A 655 -17.50 -39.26 7.26
N VAL A 656 -18.01 -40.49 7.36
CA VAL A 656 -18.05 -41.29 8.60
C VAL A 656 -17.69 -42.74 8.31
N ALA A 657 -17.12 -43.44 9.28
CA ALA A 657 -16.85 -44.87 9.17
C ALA A 657 -18.02 -45.71 9.70
N PHE A 658 -18.16 -46.92 9.17
CA PHE A 658 -18.86 -47.98 9.88
C PHE A 658 -18.09 -48.38 11.16
N PRO A 659 -18.76 -48.95 12.18
CA PRO A 659 -18.13 -49.36 13.44
C PRO A 659 -17.01 -50.41 13.29
#